data_AF-A0A2C1LNC8-F1
#
_entry.id   AF-A0A2C1LNC8-F1
#
_cell.length_a   1.000
_cell.length_b   1.000
_cell.length_c   1.000
_cell.angle_alpha   90.00
_cell.angle_beta   90.00
_cell.angle_gamma   90.00
#
_symmetry.space_group_name_H-M   'P 1'
#
loop_
_entity.id
_entity.type
_entity.pdbx_description
1 polymer ?
#
loop_
_entity_poly.entity_id
_entity_poly.type
_entity_poly.pdbx_seq_one_letter_code
_entity_poly.pdbx_strand_id
1 'polypeptide(L)'
;MKSTKITIAGIVAFTTLTLPTSSFAELEKQKQDTIEIQAKDYNNIDSFKDNSSAQSSTEQSKTPNAINNPSNSMDKESENVNEEPDNKTDKNNKNDQGKSSDNQERIVTKKNNTTTPKENEKPIINETSKEILSDTNTEGAPQQLVESDDTPAVNVENKKNNIQLENTYSRNTTAPNFTDVPSWAKEAVDYLVGKNVINGYPDGRFAPYDTLTRAQAATIIAKSLELPIDPTAKPTFYDAQNNWATPYIAAVEKAGVIVGDGTGRYNPDREITRASMASILVKAYNLDKDNNTTNLPTPFPDLIGHWGEKYANTLVAYGVSNGVDDSSWLPNKSVTRAEGAQFVANVERTTGIKLKKEYIDREFYTYNAPSLSSGIASSYAPQTVAIYEEEGDWIKISTHLGLRWIPRNEIISSIDRNFVTFDQPSRNATALSTYTPQNVKVVAENGSWIQIKTYAGLQWVDKNVTYQYIPKVFFAYDEPNYSSRVSFKYAPQNVVVEQEMHNGWSRIQTGNGLKWVNINNISAQKVVLDVPIHRQFPELYNGCEAVALQMMLEYNNGISLNKVNFANEQPFDRTPMQRRNGKISIWGDPDVGFVGDVSGNKPGFAINPGPLKTLLDRYARGTNLTGQSFSILESYVRNGKPVVAWVTENLGSPESPTVWKTTNGKTIYGRMNTHAVTITGIDDNSVYYNDSITGQKNARADKDWFIYIYNQMGNKALSID
;
A
#
# COMPACT_ATOMS: atom_id res chain seq x y z
N MET A 1 32.41 -3.50 -59.75
CA MET A 1 33.43 -4.47 -60.23
C MET A 1 33.34 -5.76 -59.40
N LYS A 2 33.89 -6.86 -59.93
CA LYS A 2 34.32 -8.14 -59.27
C LYS A 2 34.57 -8.05 -57.74
N SER A 3 34.40 -9.07 -56.88
CA SER A 3 34.19 -10.53 -57.09
C SER A 3 33.88 -11.29 -55.77
N THR A 4 32.84 -12.14 -55.78
CA THR A 4 32.83 -13.59 -55.46
C THR A 4 33.27 -14.17 -54.09
N LYS A 5 32.29 -14.79 -53.38
CA LYS A 5 32.34 -15.98 -52.45
C LYS A 5 33.23 -15.86 -51.18
N ILE A 6 32.94 -16.50 -50.04
CA ILE A 6 32.72 -17.95 -49.79
C ILE A 6 31.66 -18.22 -48.69
N THR A 7 31.07 -19.42 -48.75
CA THR A 7 29.93 -19.94 -47.98
C THR A 7 30.38 -20.88 -46.83
N ILE A 8 29.42 -21.26 -45.98
CA ILE A 8 29.26 -22.49 -45.14
C ILE A 8 29.52 -22.22 -43.66
N ALA A 9 28.73 -22.66 -42.67
CA ALA A 9 27.35 -23.12 -42.48
C ALA A 9 27.28 -23.54 -40.99
N GLY A 10 26.19 -23.24 -40.28
CA GLY A 10 25.98 -23.68 -38.89
C GLY A 10 24.52 -24.09 -38.69
N ILE A 11 24.30 -25.33 -38.30
CA ILE A 11 22.97 -25.95 -38.25
C ILE A 11 22.27 -25.60 -36.94
N VAL A 12 21.04 -25.08 -37.01
CA VAL A 12 20.06 -25.16 -35.90
C VAL A 12 18.72 -25.58 -36.50
N ALA A 13 18.20 -26.72 -36.05
CA ALA A 13 16.91 -27.23 -36.47
C ALA A 13 15.78 -26.53 -35.69
N PHE A 14 14.83 -25.92 -36.39
CA PHE A 14 13.55 -25.49 -35.81
C PHE A 14 12.56 -26.66 -35.84
N THR A 15 12.30 -27.27 -34.68
CA THR A 15 11.10 -28.10 -34.47
C THR A 15 9.94 -27.19 -34.09
N THR A 16 8.95 -27.08 -34.97
CA THR A 16 7.71 -26.34 -34.71
C THR A 16 6.79 -27.11 -33.76
N LEU A 17 6.74 -26.73 -32.49
CA LEU A 17 5.65 -27.14 -31.59
C LEU A 17 4.48 -26.16 -31.73
N THR A 18 3.40 -26.61 -32.36
CA THR A 18 2.11 -25.90 -32.36
C THR A 18 1.39 -26.12 -31.04
N LEU A 19 1.24 -25.07 -30.24
CA LEU A 19 0.34 -25.07 -29.07
C LEU A 19 -1.12 -24.82 -29.54
N PRO A 20 -2.12 -25.50 -28.97
CA PRO A 20 -3.51 -25.30 -29.34
C PRO A 20 -4.05 -23.98 -28.74
N THR A 21 -4.64 -23.14 -29.59
CA THR A 21 -5.42 -21.98 -29.16
C THR A 21 -6.79 -22.43 -28.66
N SER A 22 -6.99 -22.53 -27.35
CA SER A 22 -8.33 -22.57 -26.76
C SER A 22 -8.95 -21.16 -26.79
N SER A 23 -10.20 -21.06 -27.21
CA SER A 23 -10.86 -19.76 -27.42
C SER A 23 -11.43 -19.18 -26.12
N PHE A 24 -11.40 -17.84 -25.99
CA PHE A 24 -11.96 -17.12 -24.82
C PHE A 24 -13.44 -17.46 -24.52
N ALA A 25 -14.20 -17.92 -25.52
CA ALA A 25 -15.62 -18.28 -25.36
C ALA A 25 -15.86 -19.49 -24.44
N GLU A 26 -14.88 -20.38 -24.30
CA GLU A 26 -15.04 -21.62 -23.50
C GLU A 26 -14.79 -21.36 -22.00
N LEU A 27 -14.01 -20.34 -21.67
CA LEU A 27 -13.77 -19.85 -20.30
C LEU A 27 -14.93 -19.01 -19.74
N GLU A 28 -15.66 -18.27 -20.58
CA GLU A 28 -16.87 -17.56 -20.11
C GLU A 28 -18.02 -18.53 -19.83
N LYS A 29 -18.17 -19.60 -20.62
CA LYS A 29 -19.21 -20.61 -20.39
C LYS A 29 -19.03 -21.33 -19.05
N GLN A 30 -17.80 -21.73 -18.70
CA GLN A 30 -17.51 -22.32 -17.39
C GLN A 30 -17.73 -21.36 -16.21
N LYS A 31 -17.54 -20.04 -16.40
CA LYS A 31 -17.89 -19.05 -15.36
C LYS A 31 -19.40 -18.94 -15.15
N GLN A 32 -20.20 -18.99 -16.21
CA GLN A 32 -21.65 -18.93 -16.09
C GLN A 32 -22.22 -20.16 -15.37
N ASP A 33 -21.75 -21.37 -15.75
CA ASP A 33 -22.19 -22.64 -15.14
C ASP A 33 -21.79 -22.75 -13.66
N THR A 34 -20.67 -22.12 -13.24
CA THR A 34 -20.24 -22.09 -11.83
C THR A 34 -21.12 -21.19 -10.96
N ILE A 35 -21.66 -20.11 -11.52
CA ILE A 35 -22.54 -19.16 -10.81
C ILE A 35 -23.94 -19.77 -10.58
N GLU A 36 -24.43 -20.62 -11.49
CA GLU A 36 -25.73 -21.28 -11.33
C GLU A 36 -25.75 -22.44 -10.30
N ILE A 37 -24.58 -22.95 -9.92
CA ILE A 37 -24.44 -24.00 -8.89
C ILE A 37 -24.43 -23.39 -7.47
N GLN A 38 -23.83 -22.21 -7.27
CA GLN A 38 -23.81 -21.55 -5.95
C GLN A 38 -25.14 -20.87 -5.55
N ALA A 39 -26.10 -20.75 -6.47
CA ALA A 39 -27.40 -20.13 -6.21
C ALA A 39 -28.49 -21.11 -5.68
N LYS A 40 -28.20 -22.41 -5.54
CA LYS A 40 -29.19 -23.43 -5.13
C LYS A 40 -29.12 -23.87 -3.67
N ASP A 41 -28.03 -23.61 -2.95
CA ASP A 41 -27.84 -24.06 -1.56
C ASP A 41 -28.19 -23.00 -0.49
N TYR A 42 -28.75 -21.85 -0.88
CA TYR A 42 -29.12 -20.76 0.06
C TYR A 42 -30.62 -20.63 0.37
N ASN A 43 -31.45 -21.61 -0.01
CA ASN A 43 -32.89 -21.65 0.25
C ASN A 43 -33.33 -22.99 0.89
N ASN A 44 -32.73 -23.39 2.01
CA ASN A 44 -33.29 -24.50 2.80
C ASN A 44 -32.92 -24.49 4.31
N ILE A 45 -33.14 -23.36 4.99
CA ILE A 45 -33.24 -23.33 6.47
C ILE A 45 -34.43 -22.46 6.87
N ASP A 46 -35.63 -23.04 6.83
CA ASP A 46 -36.73 -22.66 7.74
C ASP A 46 -37.85 -23.72 7.71
N SER A 47 -37.69 -24.79 8.49
CA SER A 47 -38.77 -25.62 9.03
C SER A 47 -38.23 -26.62 10.06
N PHE A 48 -39.10 -27.08 10.97
CA PHE A 48 -38.85 -28.07 12.02
C PHE A 48 -38.00 -27.64 13.24
N LYS A 49 -38.60 -26.76 14.06
CA LYS A 49 -38.94 -27.12 15.44
C LYS A 49 -40.33 -26.62 15.81
N ASP A 50 -41.28 -27.55 15.89
CA ASP A 50 -42.07 -27.79 17.12
C ASP A 50 -43.11 -28.88 16.88
N ASN A 51 -43.12 -29.91 17.73
CA ASN A 51 -44.32 -30.73 17.91
C ASN A 51 -44.33 -31.49 19.26
N SER A 52 -45.56 -31.74 19.73
CA SER A 52 -45.94 -32.64 20.83
C SER A 52 -45.62 -32.25 22.29
N SER A 53 -46.60 -31.56 22.89
CA SER A 53 -47.35 -32.01 24.08
C SER A 53 -46.64 -32.27 25.42
N ALA A 54 -46.92 -31.40 26.39
CA ALA A 54 -47.08 -31.77 27.80
C ALA A 54 -48.51 -31.43 28.25
N GLN A 55 -49.17 -32.36 28.96
CA GLN A 55 -50.47 -32.12 29.60
C GLN A 55 -50.26 -31.44 30.96
N SER A 56 -51.01 -30.38 31.26
CA SER A 56 -51.59 -30.17 32.61
C SER A 56 -52.63 -29.04 32.57
N SER A 57 -53.81 -29.31 33.10
CA SER A 57 -54.74 -28.30 33.65
C SER A 57 -54.03 -27.47 34.73
N THR A 58 -54.39 -26.21 35.03
CA THR A 58 -55.72 -25.72 35.43
C THR A 58 -55.86 -24.20 35.24
N GLU A 59 -57.11 -23.73 35.22
CA GLU A 59 -57.67 -22.47 35.78
C GLU A 59 -56.72 -21.31 36.22
N GLN A 60 -57.05 -20.01 36.01
CA GLN A 60 -58.35 -19.37 35.82
C GLN A 60 -58.16 -17.92 35.30
N SER A 61 -59.17 -17.35 34.59
CA SER A 61 -59.68 -15.96 34.72
C SER A 61 -58.67 -14.77 34.86
N LYS A 62 -58.70 -13.67 34.08
CA LYS A 62 -59.85 -12.93 33.54
C LYS A 62 -59.40 -11.77 32.62
N THR A 63 -59.95 -11.76 31.40
CA THR A 63 -60.66 -10.63 30.75
C THR A 63 -60.09 -9.19 30.66
N PRO A 64 -60.48 -8.41 29.62
CA PRO A 64 -59.49 -7.65 28.86
C PRO A 64 -59.87 -6.17 28.63
N ASN A 65 -59.26 -5.59 27.57
CA ASN A 65 -59.77 -4.49 26.74
C ASN A 65 -59.62 -3.04 27.25
N ALA A 66 -58.72 -2.31 26.59
CA ALA A 66 -59.05 -1.47 25.42
C ALA A 66 -58.69 0.04 25.51
N ILE A 67 -57.93 0.45 24.48
CA ILE A 67 -58.23 1.59 23.58
C ILE A 67 -58.54 2.95 24.26
N ASN A 68 -57.54 3.84 24.31
CA ASN A 68 -57.52 5.03 23.43
C ASN A 68 -56.25 5.89 23.61
N ASN A 69 -55.68 6.30 22.47
CA ASN A 69 -54.91 7.54 22.32
C ASN A 69 -55.94 8.69 22.09
N PRO A 70 -55.62 10.01 22.22
CA PRO A 70 -54.48 10.60 21.53
C PRO A 70 -53.75 11.79 22.20
N SER A 71 -52.68 12.18 21.51
CA SER A 71 -51.80 13.33 21.67
C SER A 71 -52.46 14.71 21.70
N ASN A 72 -51.91 15.61 22.52
CA ASN A 72 -51.61 17.04 22.25
C ASN A 72 -51.15 17.70 23.58
N SER A 73 -50.34 18.76 23.68
CA SER A 73 -49.38 19.47 22.82
C SER A 73 -49.05 20.80 23.54
N MET A 74 -47.78 21.22 23.55
CA MET A 74 -47.32 22.62 23.75
C MET A 74 -47.52 23.34 25.10
N ASP A 75 -46.38 23.65 25.73
CA ASP A 75 -45.89 24.99 26.08
C ASP A 75 -46.84 26.08 26.61
N LYS A 76 -46.53 26.63 27.81
CA LYS A 76 -45.95 27.99 27.94
C LYS A 76 -45.60 28.44 29.38
N GLU A 77 -44.46 29.12 29.48
CA GLU A 77 -44.16 30.35 30.25
C GLU A 77 -45.06 30.73 31.45
N SER A 78 -44.50 30.90 32.67
CA SER A 78 -43.93 32.19 33.15
C SER A 78 -43.63 32.25 34.67
N GLU A 79 -42.60 33.05 35.01
CA GLU A 79 -42.39 33.88 36.23
C GLU A 79 -42.77 33.37 37.65
N ASN A 80 -41.75 33.24 38.54
CA ASN A 80 -41.60 34.18 39.67
C ASN A 80 -40.26 34.07 40.43
N VAL A 81 -39.55 35.21 40.47
CA VAL A 81 -38.97 35.88 41.66
C VAL A 81 -39.09 35.12 43.00
N ASN A 82 -37.97 34.79 43.68
CA ASN A 82 -37.30 35.69 44.66
C ASN A 82 -36.07 35.10 45.39
N GLU A 83 -35.26 36.00 45.96
CA GLU A 83 -34.41 35.87 47.17
C GLU A 83 -33.19 34.92 47.25
N GLU A 84 -32.02 35.55 47.23
CA GLU A 84 -30.79 35.16 47.96
C GLU A 84 -31.03 35.24 49.50
N PRO A 85 -30.26 34.51 50.33
CA PRO A 85 -29.15 35.21 50.98
C PRO A 85 -27.87 34.38 51.25
N ASP A 86 -26.75 34.95 50.80
CA ASP A 86 -25.63 35.47 51.59
C ASP A 86 -24.89 34.63 52.70
N ASN A 87 -23.57 34.82 52.67
CA ASN A 87 -22.56 34.77 53.75
C ASN A 87 -22.06 33.48 54.46
N LYS A 88 -20.84 33.09 54.05
CA LYS A 88 -19.60 32.89 54.85
C LYS A 88 -19.65 32.66 56.38
N THR A 89 -18.84 31.69 56.84
CA THR A 89 -17.77 31.83 57.87
C THR A 89 -16.94 30.54 57.85
N ASP A 90 -15.61 30.45 57.72
CA ASP A 90 -14.43 31.23 58.17
C ASP A 90 -13.96 30.89 59.62
N LYS A 91 -12.61 30.81 59.80
CA LYS A 91 -11.76 30.34 60.94
C LYS A 91 -10.97 29.02 60.65
N ASN A 92 -9.68 28.87 60.97
CA ASN A 92 -8.71 29.78 61.62
C ASN A 92 -7.23 29.27 61.52
N ASN A 93 -6.25 30.19 61.49
CA ASN A 93 -4.87 30.08 62.05
C ASN A 93 -3.84 29.08 61.41
N LYS A 94 -2.51 29.32 61.36
CA LYS A 94 -1.66 30.46 61.83
C LYS A 94 -0.22 30.47 61.23
N ASN A 95 0.47 31.61 61.43
CA ASN A 95 1.92 31.92 61.32
C ASN A 95 2.47 32.12 59.87
N ASP A 96 3.02 33.27 59.43
CA ASP A 96 4.05 34.22 59.96
C ASP A 96 5.48 33.66 59.72
N GLN A 97 6.47 34.26 59.03
CA GLN A 97 6.86 35.65 58.64
C GLN A 97 7.49 35.66 57.21
N GLY A 98 7.77 36.77 56.47
CA GLY A 98 7.54 38.21 56.64
C GLY A 98 8.35 39.09 55.63
N LYS A 99 8.03 40.40 55.53
CA LYS A 99 8.69 41.52 54.76
C LYS A 99 8.61 41.45 53.21
N SER A 100 7.93 42.38 52.49
CA SER A 100 8.19 43.84 52.29
C SER A 100 9.46 44.11 51.47
N SER A 101 9.49 44.88 50.37
CA SER A 101 8.47 45.72 49.67
C SER A 101 8.99 46.22 48.30
N ASP A 102 8.09 46.55 47.37
CA ASP A 102 8.03 47.74 46.46
C ASP A 102 9.29 48.65 46.29
N ASN A 103 9.60 49.26 45.13
CA ASN A 103 9.08 49.24 43.74
C ASN A 103 10.05 50.09 42.84
N GLN A 104 9.89 50.09 41.51
CA GLN A 104 10.57 51.00 40.53
C GLN A 104 12.12 50.80 40.39
N GLU A 105 12.84 51.23 39.35
CA GLU A 105 12.60 52.25 38.31
C GLU A 105 13.32 51.91 36.96
N ARG A 106 13.22 52.79 35.96
CA ARG A 106 13.67 52.63 34.56
C ARG A 106 14.79 53.63 34.25
N ILE A 107 15.80 53.32 33.40
CA ILE A 107 16.46 54.22 32.39
C ILE A 107 17.80 53.67 31.81
N VAL A 108 17.76 53.36 30.50
CA VAL A 108 18.66 53.69 29.36
C VAL A 108 20.18 54.01 29.56
N THR A 109 21.01 53.51 28.61
CA THR A 109 22.09 54.18 27.80
C THR A 109 23.50 53.52 27.70
N LYS A 110 23.75 52.87 26.55
CA LYS A 110 24.96 52.76 25.68
C LYS A 110 26.40 53.09 26.19
N LYS A 111 27.36 52.23 25.77
CA LYS A 111 28.73 52.44 25.17
C LYS A 111 29.61 51.18 25.46
N ASN A 112 30.65 50.77 24.72
CA ASN A 112 31.42 51.30 23.56
C ASN A 112 32.14 50.15 22.79
N ASN A 113 32.68 50.44 21.59
CA ASN A 113 33.54 49.56 20.76
C ASN A 113 35.00 49.44 21.27
N THR A 114 35.75 48.37 20.88
CA THR A 114 37.08 48.44 20.18
C THR A 114 37.72 47.07 19.79
N THR A 115 37.63 46.70 18.51
CA THR A 115 38.68 46.30 17.52
C THR A 115 40.10 45.72 17.85
N THR A 116 40.37 44.49 17.34
CA THR A 116 41.52 43.98 16.46
C THR A 116 43.02 44.11 16.91
N PRO A 117 44.09 43.63 16.17
CA PRO A 117 44.22 42.77 14.95
C PRO A 117 45.38 41.69 14.91
N LYS A 118 45.41 40.85 13.84
CA LYS A 118 46.51 40.62 12.83
C LYS A 118 46.26 39.33 12.01
N GLU A 119 46.11 39.36 10.68
CA GLU A 119 47.14 39.33 9.60
C GLU A 119 48.03 38.07 9.59
N ASN A 120 48.46 37.46 8.49
CA ASN A 120 48.10 37.38 7.05
C ASN A 120 49.35 36.76 6.39
N GLU A 121 49.27 35.64 5.65
CA GLU A 121 50.19 35.35 4.54
C GLU A 121 49.63 34.26 3.60
N LYS A 122 49.99 34.36 2.31
CA LYS A 122 49.56 33.55 1.14
C LYS A 122 50.78 33.45 0.20
N PRO A 123 50.98 32.42 -0.67
CA PRO A 123 50.18 32.25 -1.91
C PRO A 123 49.85 30.78 -2.36
N ILE A 124 48.76 30.47 -3.10
CA ILE A 124 48.56 30.30 -4.61
C ILE A 124 49.58 29.29 -5.25
N ILE A 125 49.31 28.35 -6.19
CA ILE A 125 48.43 28.28 -7.40
C ILE A 125 47.91 26.82 -7.74
N ASN A 126 47.26 26.66 -8.92
CA ASN A 126 46.54 25.52 -9.58
C ASN A 126 47.44 24.31 -10.05
N GLU A 127 46.96 23.18 -10.61
CA GLU A 127 46.33 23.00 -11.96
C GLU A 127 45.58 21.66 -12.23
N THR A 128 44.90 21.65 -13.40
CA THR A 128 44.08 20.68 -14.18
C THR A 128 44.64 19.24 -14.40
N SER A 129 43.95 18.22 -14.98
CA SER A 129 42.77 18.21 -15.91
C SER A 129 41.93 16.90 -16.03
N LYS A 130 40.86 17.00 -16.85
CA LYS A 130 40.18 16.04 -17.77
C LYS A 130 41.12 15.12 -18.60
N GLU A 131 40.78 14.09 -19.39
CA GLU A 131 39.56 13.40 -19.93
C GLU A 131 40.00 11.98 -20.46
N ILE A 132 39.28 10.86 -20.28
CA ILE A 132 38.40 10.10 -21.22
C ILE A 132 39.06 9.29 -22.41
N LEU A 133 38.66 7.99 -22.54
CA LEU A 133 38.79 7.02 -23.70
C LEU A 133 40.21 6.52 -24.12
N SER A 134 40.46 5.34 -24.73
CA SER A 134 39.67 4.11 -25.05
C SER A 134 40.57 2.90 -25.45
N ASP A 135 39.99 1.70 -25.58
CA ASP A 135 40.39 0.56 -26.47
C ASP A 135 41.74 -0.18 -26.24
N THR A 136 42.01 -1.46 -26.60
CA THR A 136 41.24 -2.69 -27.01
C THR A 136 42.20 -3.91 -26.93
N ASN A 137 41.68 -5.17 -26.93
CA ASN A 137 42.28 -6.39 -27.55
C ASN A 137 43.64 -6.96 -27.03
N THR A 138 44.01 -8.26 -27.09
CA THR A 138 43.31 -9.59 -27.08
C THR A 138 44.35 -10.70 -26.73
N GLU A 139 43.89 -11.95 -26.54
CA GLU A 139 44.61 -13.23 -26.73
C GLU A 139 45.75 -13.66 -25.75
N GLY A 140 45.82 -14.98 -25.47
CA GLY A 140 46.97 -15.57 -24.74
C GLY A 140 46.71 -16.85 -23.91
N ALA A 141 46.27 -17.94 -24.53
CA ALA A 141 46.53 -19.31 -24.04
C ALA A 141 47.37 -20.05 -25.12
N PRO A 142 48.02 -21.21 -24.87
CA PRO A 142 48.04 -22.04 -23.65
C PRO A 142 49.47 -22.41 -23.17
N GLN A 143 49.58 -23.17 -22.06
CA GLN A 143 50.48 -24.36 -22.00
C GLN A 143 50.23 -25.25 -20.79
N GLN A 144 50.71 -26.49 -20.89
CA GLN A 144 50.37 -27.66 -20.07
C GLN A 144 51.65 -28.20 -19.42
N LEU A 145 51.63 -28.48 -18.11
CA LEU A 145 52.66 -29.26 -17.41
C LEU A 145 52.00 -30.25 -16.42
N VAL A 146 52.77 -31.28 -16.05
CA VAL A 146 52.34 -32.58 -15.52
C VAL A 146 53.02 -32.85 -14.15
N GLU A 147 52.59 -33.89 -13.44
CA GLU A 147 53.15 -34.44 -12.16
C GLU A 147 52.93 -33.58 -10.89
N SER A 148 52.81 -34.12 -9.66
CA SER A 148 52.41 -35.46 -9.16
C SER A 148 52.17 -35.41 -7.62
N ASP A 149 51.91 -36.58 -7.00
CA ASP A 149 52.12 -36.93 -5.58
C ASP A 149 51.08 -36.56 -4.48
N ASP A 150 50.31 -37.57 -4.10
CA ASP A 150 50.10 -38.12 -2.74
C ASP A 150 50.44 -37.26 -1.49
N THR A 151 49.42 -36.79 -0.77
CA THR A 151 48.96 -37.35 0.54
C THR A 151 47.99 -36.39 1.24
N PRO A 152 46.93 -36.87 1.93
CA PRO A 152 45.94 -35.99 2.55
C PRO A 152 46.39 -35.48 3.93
N ALA A 153 46.58 -34.16 4.04
CA ALA A 153 46.73 -33.49 5.32
C ALA A 153 45.39 -33.44 6.08
N VAL A 154 45.43 -33.71 7.39
CA VAL A 154 44.27 -33.65 8.29
C VAL A 154 43.84 -32.20 8.48
N ASN A 155 42.64 -31.85 8.02
CA ASN A 155 41.97 -30.61 8.41
C ASN A 155 40.81 -30.89 9.38
N VAL A 156 40.96 -30.41 10.61
CA VAL A 156 39.90 -30.35 11.61
C VAL A 156 39.04 -29.13 11.28
N GLU A 157 37.88 -29.34 10.66
CA GLU A 157 36.99 -28.25 10.28
C GLU A 157 35.74 -28.21 11.17
N ASN A 158 35.44 -27.01 11.70
CA ASN A 158 34.31 -26.76 12.59
C ASN A 158 32.99 -26.96 11.86
N LYS A 159 32.26 -28.04 12.16
CA LYS A 159 30.90 -28.25 11.65
C LYS A 159 29.97 -27.12 12.09
N LYS A 160 29.55 -26.29 11.14
CA LYS A 160 28.31 -25.51 11.25
C LYS A 160 27.14 -26.48 11.39
N ASN A 161 26.23 -26.21 12.32
CA ASN A 161 25.06 -27.06 12.56
C ASN A 161 23.96 -26.82 11.52
N ASN A 162 24.22 -27.21 10.26
CA ASN A 162 23.18 -27.35 9.24
C ASN A 162 22.37 -28.62 9.54
N ILE A 163 21.07 -28.48 9.81
CA ILE A 163 20.11 -29.60 9.68
C ILE A 163 19.58 -29.64 8.23
N GLN A 164 20.48 -29.47 7.26
CA GLN A 164 20.24 -29.90 5.90
C GLN A 164 20.67 -31.36 5.82
N LEU A 165 19.72 -32.23 5.48
CA LEU A 165 20.01 -33.61 5.10
C LEU A 165 20.65 -33.56 3.71
N GLU A 166 21.97 -33.38 3.63
CA GLU A 166 22.68 -33.43 2.35
C GLU A 166 22.58 -34.85 1.76
N ASN A 167 21.94 -34.94 0.59
CA ASN A 167 21.63 -36.19 -0.10
C ASN A 167 22.87 -36.82 -0.78
N THR A 168 23.86 -37.23 0.01
CA THR A 168 25.11 -37.81 -0.49
C THR A 168 25.51 -39.06 0.28
N TYR A 169 24.79 -40.16 0.01
CA TYR A 169 25.29 -41.49 0.31
C TYR A 169 26.46 -41.84 -0.63
N SER A 170 27.61 -42.19 -0.08
CA SER A 170 28.70 -42.82 -0.83
C SER A 170 28.23 -44.17 -1.40
N ARG A 171 27.95 -44.20 -2.71
CA ARG A 171 27.66 -45.46 -3.42
C ARG A 171 28.90 -46.36 -3.40
N ASN A 172 28.90 -47.36 -2.53
CA ASN A 172 29.80 -48.51 -2.62
C ASN A 172 29.08 -49.82 -2.25
N THR A 173 27.89 -50.03 -2.84
CA THR A 173 27.31 -51.35 -3.13
C THR A 173 26.29 -51.20 -4.27
N THR A 174 26.16 -52.22 -5.12
CA THR A 174 25.08 -52.31 -6.10
C THR A 174 23.80 -52.77 -5.41
N ALA A 175 23.06 -51.83 -4.80
CA ALA A 175 21.75 -52.11 -4.23
C ALA A 175 20.80 -52.68 -5.32
N PRO A 176 19.96 -53.69 -4.99
CA PRO A 176 19.01 -54.25 -5.94
C PRO A 176 18.00 -53.17 -6.38
N ASN A 177 17.85 -52.98 -7.69
CA ASN A 177 17.04 -51.91 -8.24
C ASN A 177 15.56 -52.33 -8.36
N PHE A 178 14.79 -52.08 -7.29
CA PHE A 178 13.35 -52.33 -7.27
C PHE A 178 12.60 -51.38 -8.20
N THR A 179 11.89 -51.93 -9.19
CA THR A 179 11.13 -51.16 -10.19
C THR A 179 9.78 -50.65 -9.68
N ASP A 180 9.28 -51.21 -8.57
CA ASP A 180 8.01 -50.86 -7.95
C ASP A 180 8.12 -49.73 -6.91
N VAL A 181 9.34 -49.36 -6.50
CA VAL A 181 9.58 -48.30 -5.50
C VAL A 181 9.40 -46.90 -6.11
N PRO A 182 8.50 -46.06 -5.58
CA PRO A 182 8.31 -44.70 -6.10
C PRO A 182 9.50 -43.80 -5.76
N SER A 183 9.75 -42.79 -6.62
CA SER A 183 10.92 -41.91 -6.52
C SER A 183 11.10 -41.25 -5.16
N TRP A 184 10.00 -40.88 -4.48
CA TRP A 184 10.04 -40.25 -3.15
C TRP A 184 10.58 -41.18 -2.05
N ALA A 185 10.44 -42.50 -2.20
CA ALA A 185 10.91 -43.50 -1.24
C ALA A 185 12.30 -44.06 -1.59
N LYS A 186 12.73 -43.93 -2.86
CA LYS A 186 13.85 -44.70 -3.41
C LYS A 186 15.13 -44.56 -2.60
N GLU A 187 15.52 -43.35 -2.24
CA GLU A 187 16.77 -43.11 -1.50
C GLU A 187 16.78 -43.79 -0.12
N ALA A 188 15.67 -43.72 0.62
CA ALA A 188 15.52 -44.35 1.93
C ALA A 188 15.49 -45.89 1.83
N VAL A 189 14.86 -46.43 0.78
CA VAL A 189 14.85 -47.87 0.50
C VAL A 189 16.25 -48.35 0.11
N ASP A 190 16.89 -47.71 -0.86
CA ASP A 190 18.26 -48.04 -1.30
C ASP A 190 19.24 -48.05 -0.11
N TYR A 191 19.15 -47.06 0.78
CA TYR A 191 19.98 -46.97 1.99
C TYR A 191 19.78 -48.13 2.96
N LEU A 192 18.54 -48.40 3.38
CA LEU A 192 18.24 -49.44 4.37
C LEU A 192 18.40 -50.86 3.82
N VAL A 193 18.23 -51.03 2.51
CA VAL A 193 18.57 -52.28 1.81
C VAL A 193 20.09 -52.46 1.75
N GLY A 194 20.85 -51.40 1.46
CA GLY A 194 22.31 -51.41 1.54
C GLY A 194 22.85 -51.77 2.94
N LYS A 195 22.15 -51.35 4.01
CA LYS A 195 22.42 -51.76 5.40
C LYS A 195 21.86 -53.15 5.79
N ASN A 196 21.18 -53.88 4.90
CA ASN A 196 20.46 -55.14 5.20
C ASN A 196 19.42 -55.01 6.36
N VAL A 197 18.93 -53.79 6.59
CA VAL A 197 17.91 -53.47 7.60
C VAL A 197 16.53 -53.93 7.12
N ILE A 198 16.20 -53.62 5.86
CA ILE A 198 14.98 -54.06 5.18
C ILE A 198 15.34 -54.72 3.85
N ASN A 199 14.60 -55.76 3.45
CA ASN A 199 14.81 -56.48 2.19
C ASN A 199 13.52 -56.54 1.37
N GLY A 200 13.66 -56.71 0.06
CA GLY A 200 12.56 -57.03 -0.84
C GLY A 200 12.03 -58.45 -0.65
N TYR A 201 10.93 -58.76 -1.33
CA TYR A 201 10.33 -60.09 -1.34
C TYR A 201 11.06 -61.03 -2.31
N PRO A 202 10.92 -62.37 -2.15
CA PRO A 202 11.55 -63.35 -3.05
C PRO A 202 11.11 -63.27 -4.51
N ASP A 203 10.01 -62.58 -4.81
CA ASP A 203 9.51 -62.31 -6.16
C ASP A 203 10.23 -61.12 -6.85
N GLY A 204 11.20 -60.50 -6.18
CA GLY A 204 11.98 -59.37 -6.69
C GLY A 204 11.34 -57.99 -6.48
N ARG A 205 10.14 -57.90 -5.88
CA ARG A 205 9.48 -56.62 -5.56
C ARG A 205 9.87 -56.09 -4.19
N PHE A 206 9.80 -54.79 -3.99
CA PHE A 206 9.85 -54.22 -2.63
C PHE A 206 8.49 -54.21 -1.94
N ALA A 207 7.41 -54.11 -2.71
CA ALA A 207 6.03 -53.86 -2.31
C ALA A 207 5.90 -52.64 -1.35
N PRO A 208 6.13 -51.41 -1.85
CA PRO A 208 6.21 -50.20 -1.01
C PRO A 208 4.90 -49.82 -0.30
N TYR A 209 3.76 -50.30 -0.80
CA TYR A 209 2.42 -49.96 -0.30
C TYR A 209 1.86 -50.97 0.69
N ASP A 210 2.46 -52.16 0.84
CA ASP A 210 2.02 -53.13 1.84
C ASP A 210 2.25 -52.55 3.25
N THR A 211 1.34 -52.83 4.17
CA THR A 211 1.41 -52.40 5.57
C THR A 211 2.42 -53.21 6.37
N LEU A 212 3.13 -52.55 7.29
CA LEU A 212 4.06 -53.21 8.20
C LEU A 212 3.34 -53.80 9.41
N THR A 213 3.61 -55.05 9.75
CA THR A 213 3.24 -55.60 11.07
C THR A 213 4.17 -55.09 12.17
N ARG A 214 3.72 -55.14 13.42
CA ARG A 214 4.53 -54.78 14.59
C ARG A 214 5.79 -55.67 14.72
N ALA A 215 5.71 -56.94 14.33
CA ALA A 215 6.85 -57.86 14.23
C ALA A 215 7.89 -57.41 13.16
N GLN A 216 7.42 -56.97 11.99
CA GLN A 216 8.30 -56.44 10.95
C GLN A 216 8.97 -55.13 11.39
N ALA A 217 8.20 -54.22 12.01
CA ALA A 217 8.75 -52.98 12.55
C ALA A 217 9.80 -53.23 13.65
N ALA A 218 9.53 -54.14 14.60
CA ALA A 218 10.52 -54.54 15.61
C ALA A 218 11.81 -55.09 14.98
N THR A 219 11.68 -55.93 13.93
CA THR A 219 12.83 -56.49 13.20
C THR A 219 13.65 -55.41 12.50
N ILE A 220 12.98 -54.47 11.82
CA ILE A 220 13.64 -53.33 11.15
C ILE A 220 14.42 -52.50 12.17
N ILE A 221 13.81 -52.14 13.29
CA ILE A 221 14.45 -51.30 14.33
C ILE A 221 15.59 -52.03 15.04
N ALA A 222 15.44 -53.32 15.35
CA ALA A 222 16.49 -54.15 15.94
C ALA A 222 17.75 -54.16 15.06
N LYS A 223 17.57 -54.29 13.73
CA LYS A 223 18.65 -54.25 12.75
C LYS A 223 19.24 -52.85 12.57
N SER A 224 18.40 -51.82 12.52
CA SER A 224 18.85 -50.42 12.33
C SER A 224 19.73 -49.93 13.48
N LEU A 225 19.40 -50.34 14.70
CA LEU A 225 20.18 -50.10 15.92
C LEU A 225 21.35 -51.09 16.12
N GLU A 226 21.56 -52.02 15.18
CA GLU A 226 22.60 -53.07 15.25
C GLU A 226 22.59 -53.86 16.58
N LEU A 227 21.40 -54.12 17.13
CA LEU A 227 21.25 -54.80 18.41
C LEU A 227 21.74 -56.25 18.35
N PRO A 228 22.41 -56.77 19.41
CA PRO A 228 22.77 -58.18 19.50
C PRO A 228 21.51 -59.08 19.49
N ILE A 229 21.41 -59.95 18.47
CA ILE A 229 20.30 -60.88 18.31
C ILE A 229 20.71 -62.27 18.81
N ASP A 230 20.15 -62.69 19.94
CA ASP A 230 20.25 -64.06 20.45
C ASP A 230 19.05 -64.88 19.92
N PRO A 231 19.27 -65.91 19.08
CA PRO A 231 18.19 -66.74 18.52
C PRO A 231 17.35 -67.48 19.57
N THR A 232 17.84 -67.62 20.80
CA THR A 232 17.17 -68.31 21.92
C THR A 232 16.46 -67.36 22.88
N ALA A 233 16.73 -66.05 22.79
CA ALA A 233 16.08 -65.05 23.63
C ALA A 233 14.59 -64.93 23.31
N LYS A 234 13.79 -64.79 24.37
CA LYS A 234 12.34 -64.60 24.28
C LYS A 234 11.92 -63.30 24.97
N PRO A 235 10.92 -62.58 24.42
CA PRO A 235 10.37 -61.40 25.07
C PRO A 235 9.53 -61.77 26.29
N THR A 236 9.04 -60.78 27.06
CA THR A 236 8.08 -61.04 28.15
C THR A 236 6.65 -61.29 27.65
N PHE A 237 6.34 -60.88 26.43
CA PHE A 237 4.98 -60.96 25.86
C PHE A 237 4.60 -62.39 25.47
N TYR A 238 3.47 -62.90 25.98
CA TYR A 238 3.10 -64.31 25.81
C TYR A 238 2.68 -64.68 24.38
N ASP A 239 2.19 -63.71 23.60
CA ASP A 239 1.80 -63.88 22.19
C ASP A 239 2.99 -63.76 21.21
N ALA A 240 4.18 -63.38 21.70
CA ALA A 240 5.40 -63.26 20.90
C ALA A 240 6.46 -64.33 21.23
N GLN A 241 6.08 -65.41 21.94
CA GLN A 241 7.01 -66.48 22.38
C GLN A 241 7.48 -67.45 21.29
N ASN A 242 6.68 -67.59 20.22
CA ASN A 242 6.82 -68.58 19.16
C ASN A 242 6.49 -67.97 17.77
N ASN A 243 7.05 -66.79 17.48
CA ASN A 243 6.92 -66.08 16.20
C ASN A 243 8.30 -66.01 15.49
N TRP A 244 8.35 -65.85 14.17
CA TRP A 244 9.63 -65.68 13.44
C TRP A 244 10.43 -64.44 13.92
N ALA A 245 9.73 -63.43 14.43
CA ALA A 245 10.33 -62.20 14.97
C ALA A 245 10.72 -62.29 16.46
N THR A 246 10.48 -63.42 17.14
CA THR A 246 10.74 -63.61 18.60
C THR A 246 12.08 -63.01 19.07
N PRO A 247 13.25 -63.36 18.50
CA PRO A 247 14.54 -62.87 18.99
C PRO A 247 14.74 -61.37 18.73
N TYR A 248 14.13 -60.81 17.67
CA TYR A 248 14.17 -59.37 17.40
C TYR A 248 13.29 -58.59 18.37
N ILE A 249 12.07 -59.08 18.66
CA ILE A 249 11.16 -58.49 19.66
C ILE A 249 11.83 -58.52 21.04
N ALA A 250 12.49 -59.62 21.42
CA ALA A 250 13.27 -59.72 22.65
C ALA A 250 14.41 -58.69 22.71
N ALA A 251 15.12 -58.47 21.60
CA ALA A 251 16.21 -57.49 21.52
C ALA A 251 15.71 -56.03 21.71
N VAL A 252 14.66 -55.61 21.02
CA VAL A 252 14.11 -54.25 21.18
C VAL A 252 13.37 -54.04 22.51
N GLU A 253 12.83 -55.08 23.12
CA GLU A 253 12.29 -55.02 24.48
C GLU A 253 13.42 -54.84 25.51
N LYS A 254 14.49 -55.63 25.41
CA LYS A 254 15.68 -55.52 26.27
C LYS A 254 16.36 -54.16 26.16
N ALA A 255 16.28 -53.52 24.99
CA ALA A 255 16.75 -52.16 24.75
C ALA A 255 15.78 -51.05 25.25
N GLY A 256 14.61 -51.40 25.81
CA GLY A 256 13.60 -50.44 26.30
C GLY A 256 12.82 -49.70 25.21
N VAL A 257 12.96 -50.12 23.95
CA VAL A 257 12.42 -49.43 22.77
C VAL A 257 10.93 -49.70 22.60
N ILE A 258 10.49 -50.94 22.84
CA ILE A 258 9.08 -51.34 22.76
C ILE A 258 8.45 -51.58 24.13
N VAL A 259 7.13 -51.47 24.18
CA VAL A 259 6.29 -51.92 25.29
C VAL A 259 5.08 -52.68 24.72
N GLY A 260 4.52 -53.58 25.52
CA GLY A 260 3.27 -54.26 25.20
C GLY A 260 2.04 -53.36 25.37
N ASP A 261 0.86 -53.93 25.14
CA ASP A 261 -0.43 -53.23 25.27
C ASP A 261 -0.96 -53.10 26.72
N GLY A 262 -0.13 -53.44 27.72
CA GLY A 262 -0.51 -53.48 29.13
C GLY A 262 -1.21 -54.77 29.57
N THR A 263 -1.66 -55.63 28.64
CA THR A 263 -2.31 -56.92 28.95
C THR A 263 -1.34 -58.12 28.90
N GLY A 264 -0.04 -57.84 28.78
CA GLY A 264 1.02 -58.83 28.55
C GLY A 264 1.19 -59.25 27.09
N ARG A 265 0.53 -58.59 26.14
CA ARG A 265 0.64 -58.86 24.69
C ARG A 265 1.49 -57.84 23.97
N TYR A 266 2.13 -58.26 22.89
CA TYR A 266 2.77 -57.39 21.92
C TYR A 266 1.90 -57.16 20.67
N ASN A 267 1.03 -58.10 20.33
CA ASN A 267 0.26 -58.19 19.09
C ASN A 267 1.17 -58.15 17.85
N PRO A 268 2.07 -59.14 17.65
CA PRO A 268 3.13 -59.10 16.63
C PRO A 268 2.60 -58.99 15.19
N ASP A 269 1.50 -59.67 14.87
CA ASP A 269 0.96 -59.74 13.51
C ASP A 269 -0.03 -58.61 13.18
N ARG A 270 -0.35 -57.74 14.16
CA ARG A 270 -1.15 -56.53 13.95
C ARG A 270 -0.32 -55.48 13.21
N GLU A 271 -0.95 -54.74 12.31
CA GLU A 271 -0.34 -53.59 11.64
C GLU A 271 0.13 -52.52 12.64
N ILE A 272 1.28 -51.89 12.35
CA ILE A 272 1.82 -50.81 13.16
C ILE A 272 1.23 -49.45 12.74
N THR A 273 0.69 -48.70 13.70
CA THR A 273 0.21 -47.32 13.45
C THR A 273 1.34 -46.31 13.44
N ARG A 274 1.16 -45.17 12.77
CA ARG A 274 2.14 -44.06 12.75
C ARG A 274 2.54 -43.60 14.16
N ALA A 275 1.60 -43.46 15.09
CA ALA A 275 1.90 -43.14 16.49
C ALA A 275 2.72 -44.23 17.20
N SER A 276 2.45 -45.51 16.92
CA SER A 276 3.27 -46.62 17.43
C SER A 276 4.69 -46.54 16.91
N MET A 277 4.86 -46.33 15.61
CA MET A 277 6.16 -46.15 14.95
C MET A 277 6.92 -44.95 15.55
N ALA A 278 6.27 -43.80 15.73
CA ALA A 278 6.90 -42.63 16.34
C ALA A 278 7.34 -42.88 17.79
N SER A 279 6.53 -43.56 18.61
CA SER A 279 6.92 -43.90 19.99
C SER A 279 8.15 -44.81 20.05
N ILE A 280 8.28 -45.71 19.06
CA ILE A 280 9.43 -46.61 18.91
C ILE A 280 10.67 -45.83 18.47
N LEU A 281 10.57 -44.97 17.47
CA LEU A 281 11.71 -44.21 16.94
C LEU A 281 12.26 -43.20 17.96
N VAL A 282 11.38 -42.50 18.70
CA VAL A 282 11.80 -41.57 19.75
C VAL A 282 12.59 -42.28 20.85
N LYS A 283 12.14 -43.46 21.29
CA LYS A 283 12.85 -44.28 22.29
C LYS A 283 14.13 -44.89 21.74
N ALA A 284 14.08 -45.49 20.55
CA ALA A 284 15.21 -46.11 19.86
C ALA A 284 16.42 -45.17 19.75
N TYR A 285 16.17 -43.92 19.35
CA TYR A 285 17.21 -42.94 19.10
C TYR A 285 17.33 -41.87 20.21
N ASN A 286 16.66 -42.08 21.35
CA ASN A 286 16.67 -41.21 22.53
C ASN A 286 16.39 -39.72 22.22
N LEU A 287 15.45 -39.46 21.31
CA LEU A 287 15.19 -38.10 20.80
C LEU A 287 14.60 -37.15 21.84
N ASP A 288 13.98 -37.65 22.91
CA ASP A 288 13.39 -36.86 24.00
C ASP A 288 14.28 -36.77 25.26
N LYS A 289 15.56 -37.14 25.13
CA LYS A 289 16.55 -37.09 26.21
C LYS A 289 16.84 -35.65 26.67
N ASP A 290 17.19 -35.52 27.96
CA ASP A 290 17.52 -34.24 28.61
C ASP A 290 16.36 -33.21 28.56
N ASN A 291 15.10 -33.69 28.40
CA ASN A 291 13.89 -32.87 28.28
C ASN A 291 13.91 -31.85 27.12
N ASN A 292 14.74 -32.07 26.10
CA ASN A 292 14.85 -31.23 24.91
C ASN A 292 13.51 -31.01 24.19
N THR A 293 12.63 -32.03 24.13
CA THR A 293 11.32 -32.00 23.46
C THR A 293 10.18 -31.43 24.31
N THR A 294 10.46 -30.88 25.50
CA THR A 294 9.44 -30.19 26.31
C THR A 294 8.90 -28.94 25.61
N ASN A 295 7.59 -28.71 25.74
CA ASN A 295 6.87 -27.56 25.18
C ASN A 295 7.02 -27.38 23.66
N LEU A 296 7.23 -28.49 22.92
CA LEU A 296 7.10 -28.48 21.46
C LEU A 296 5.64 -28.22 21.07
N PRO A 297 5.40 -27.48 19.98
CA PRO A 297 4.05 -27.23 19.49
C PRO A 297 3.45 -28.51 18.91
N THR A 298 2.12 -28.53 18.83
CA THR A 298 1.34 -29.59 18.18
C THR A 298 0.85 -29.06 16.83
N PRO A 299 1.61 -29.24 15.73
CA PRO A 299 1.32 -28.57 14.46
C PRO A 299 0.09 -29.09 13.74
N PHE A 300 -0.32 -30.34 14.00
CA PHE A 300 -1.47 -30.98 13.35
C PHE A 300 -2.63 -31.16 14.34
N PRO A 301 -3.84 -30.64 14.04
CA PRO A 301 -5.01 -30.77 14.92
C PRO A 301 -5.37 -32.21 15.32
N ASP A 302 -5.14 -33.19 14.45
CA ASP A 302 -5.46 -34.60 14.69
C ASP A 302 -4.52 -35.32 15.69
N LEU A 303 -3.48 -34.63 16.15
CA LEU A 303 -2.62 -35.06 17.25
C LEU A 303 -3.12 -34.61 18.63
N ILE A 304 -3.95 -33.57 18.72
CA ILE A 304 -4.33 -32.93 20.00
C ILE A 304 -5.08 -33.92 20.89
N GLY A 305 -4.52 -34.24 22.06
CA GLY A 305 -5.08 -35.21 23.01
C GLY A 305 -4.88 -36.67 22.61
N HIS A 306 -4.17 -36.95 21.51
CA HIS A 306 -3.80 -38.31 21.13
C HIS A 306 -2.60 -38.80 21.97
N TRP A 307 -2.61 -40.05 22.41
CA TRP A 307 -1.51 -40.61 23.22
C TRP A 307 -0.13 -40.51 22.55
N GLY A 308 -0.10 -40.45 21.21
CA GLY A 308 1.08 -40.32 20.38
C GLY A 308 1.59 -38.88 20.18
N GLU A 309 0.87 -37.86 20.67
CA GLU A 309 1.12 -36.43 20.42
C GLU A 309 2.58 -36.04 20.65
N LYS A 310 3.13 -36.28 21.84
CA LYS A 310 4.54 -35.99 22.17
C LYS A 310 5.50 -36.64 21.17
N TYR A 311 5.25 -37.87 20.76
CA TYR A 311 6.14 -38.62 19.88
C TYR A 311 6.08 -38.13 18.43
N ALA A 312 4.87 -37.82 17.94
CA ALA A 312 4.67 -37.20 16.63
C ALA A 312 5.32 -35.81 16.58
N ASN A 313 5.05 -34.95 17.57
CA ASN A 313 5.66 -33.61 17.68
C ASN A 313 7.20 -33.69 17.73
N THR A 314 7.76 -34.69 18.42
CA THR A 314 9.21 -34.93 18.43
C THR A 314 9.74 -35.25 17.04
N LEU A 315 9.10 -36.17 16.29
CA LEU A 315 9.52 -36.48 14.92
C LEU A 315 9.38 -35.28 13.97
N VAL A 316 8.34 -34.46 14.14
CA VAL A 316 8.13 -33.25 13.33
C VAL A 316 9.18 -32.18 13.65
N ALA A 317 9.54 -31.99 14.92
CA ALA A 317 10.57 -31.04 15.36
C ALA A 317 12.01 -31.48 15.04
N TYR A 318 12.23 -32.77 14.78
CA TYR A 318 13.49 -33.30 14.25
C TYR A 318 13.52 -33.39 12.71
N GLY A 319 12.42 -33.09 12.02
CA GLY A 319 12.32 -33.19 10.55
C GLY A 319 12.24 -34.63 10.03
N VAL A 320 11.96 -35.60 10.90
CA VAL A 320 11.77 -37.01 10.54
C VAL A 320 10.42 -37.22 9.83
N SER A 321 9.43 -36.37 10.12
CA SER A 321 8.08 -36.45 9.56
C SER A 321 7.52 -35.06 9.24
N ASN A 322 6.90 -34.90 8.07
CA ASN A 322 6.26 -33.65 7.63
C ASN A 322 4.72 -33.71 7.69
N GLY A 323 4.12 -34.71 8.36
CA GLY A 323 2.67 -34.96 8.28
C GLY A 323 2.29 -35.89 7.12
N VAL A 324 1.07 -35.73 6.63
CA VAL A 324 0.54 -36.37 5.41
C VAL A 324 0.00 -35.29 4.46
N ASP A 325 -0.65 -34.28 5.02
CA ASP A 325 -1.11 -33.05 4.37
C ASP A 325 -1.04 -31.90 5.40
N ASP A 326 -1.38 -30.67 4.97
CA ASP A 326 -1.32 -29.45 5.79
C ASP A 326 -2.18 -29.50 7.07
N SER A 327 -3.13 -30.45 7.19
CA SER A 327 -4.09 -30.57 8.29
C SER A 327 -3.90 -31.82 9.17
N SER A 328 -3.23 -32.87 8.65
CA SER A 328 -3.29 -34.20 9.25
C SER A 328 -1.92 -34.90 9.34
N TRP A 329 -1.61 -35.43 10.53
CA TRP A 329 -0.49 -36.35 10.73
C TRP A 329 -0.89 -37.83 10.65
N LEU A 330 -2.19 -38.13 10.79
CA LEU A 330 -2.85 -39.43 10.77
C LEU A 330 -2.27 -40.45 11.76
N PRO A 331 -2.29 -40.20 13.09
CA PRO A 331 -1.59 -41.01 14.08
C PRO A 331 -2.04 -42.47 14.16
N ASN A 332 -3.28 -42.77 13.77
CA ASN A 332 -3.84 -44.13 13.77
C ASN A 332 -3.75 -44.85 12.42
N LYS A 333 -3.28 -44.21 11.34
CA LYS A 333 -3.05 -44.86 10.04
C LYS A 333 -1.92 -45.89 10.15
N SER A 334 -2.10 -47.05 9.54
CA SER A 334 -1.06 -48.08 9.40
C SER A 334 0.10 -47.58 8.53
N VAL A 335 1.33 -47.93 8.90
CA VAL A 335 2.56 -47.51 8.20
C VAL A 335 2.85 -48.48 7.06
N THR A 336 3.05 -47.97 5.84
CA THR A 336 3.49 -48.82 4.71
C THR A 336 4.98 -49.14 4.77
N ARG A 337 5.44 -50.15 4.01
CA ARG A 337 6.86 -50.51 3.92
C ARG A 337 7.75 -49.34 3.47
N ALA A 338 7.29 -48.52 2.51
CA ALA A 338 8.03 -47.33 2.08
C ALA A 338 7.99 -46.19 3.11
N GLU A 339 6.85 -45.93 3.74
CA GLU A 339 6.76 -44.95 4.85
C GLU A 339 7.67 -45.35 6.01
N GLY A 340 7.68 -46.63 6.39
CA GLY A 340 8.53 -47.18 7.45
C GLY A 340 10.01 -47.07 7.13
N ALA A 341 10.42 -47.38 5.90
CA ALA A 341 11.79 -47.17 5.44
C ALA A 341 12.18 -45.69 5.52
N GLN A 342 11.28 -44.78 5.12
CA GLN A 342 11.53 -43.35 5.17
C GLN A 342 11.65 -42.81 6.61
N PHE A 343 10.75 -43.21 7.52
CA PHE A 343 10.86 -42.86 8.94
C PHE A 343 12.20 -43.29 9.55
N VAL A 344 12.63 -44.53 9.28
CA VAL A 344 13.87 -45.09 9.83
C VAL A 344 15.11 -44.42 9.24
N ALA A 345 15.17 -44.27 7.91
CA ALA A 345 16.28 -43.58 7.25
C ALA A 345 16.38 -42.11 7.67
N ASN A 346 15.25 -41.43 7.91
CA ASN A 346 15.24 -40.04 8.35
C ASN A 346 15.72 -39.91 9.80
N VAL A 347 15.24 -40.75 10.74
CA VAL A 347 15.70 -40.65 12.14
C VAL A 347 17.18 -41.00 12.30
N GLU A 348 17.72 -41.95 11.54
CA GLU A 348 19.16 -42.25 11.59
C GLU A 348 20.03 -41.03 11.26
N ARG A 349 19.62 -40.23 10.27
CA ARG A 349 20.30 -38.96 9.93
C ARG A 349 20.19 -37.89 11.03
N THR A 350 19.26 -38.01 11.98
CA THR A 350 19.13 -37.09 13.14
C THR A 350 19.98 -37.49 14.34
N THR A 351 20.65 -38.64 14.31
CA THR A 351 21.46 -39.11 15.44
C THR A 351 22.61 -38.16 15.77
N GLY A 352 22.79 -37.86 17.06
CA GLY A 352 23.77 -36.89 17.54
C GLY A 352 23.36 -35.41 17.38
N ILE A 353 22.27 -35.10 16.68
CA ILE A 353 21.77 -33.72 16.57
C ILE A 353 21.06 -33.30 17.86
N LYS A 354 21.53 -32.21 18.48
CA LYS A 354 20.81 -31.55 19.57
C LYS A 354 19.78 -30.58 19.00
N LEU A 355 18.52 -30.78 19.36
CA LEU A 355 17.42 -29.90 19.00
C LEU A 355 17.65 -28.49 19.56
N LYS A 356 17.84 -27.49 18.68
CA LYS A 356 17.77 -26.08 19.05
C LYS A 356 16.30 -25.66 19.13
N LYS A 357 15.94 -24.89 20.15
CA LYS A 357 14.60 -24.32 20.28
C LYS A 357 14.63 -22.92 20.88
N GLU A 358 13.65 -22.10 20.49
CA GLU A 358 13.50 -20.71 20.91
C GLU A 358 12.01 -20.43 21.15
N TYR A 359 11.67 -19.59 22.12
CA TYR A 359 10.29 -19.17 22.37
C TYR A 359 10.05 -17.83 21.68
N ILE A 360 9.12 -17.80 20.72
CA ILE A 360 8.70 -16.57 20.07
C ILE A 360 7.54 -16.01 20.88
N ASP A 361 7.75 -14.85 21.49
CA ASP A 361 6.89 -14.19 22.48
C ASP A 361 5.74 -13.35 21.87
N ARG A 362 5.60 -13.40 20.56
CA ARG A 362 4.68 -12.58 19.75
C ARG A 362 4.00 -13.42 18.68
N GLU A 363 2.93 -12.89 18.11
CA GLU A 363 2.40 -13.39 16.83
C GLU A 363 3.45 -13.19 15.73
N PHE A 364 3.69 -14.21 14.91
CA PHE A 364 4.68 -14.18 13.84
C PHE A 364 4.15 -14.80 12.54
N TYR A 365 4.75 -14.37 11.43
CA TYR A 365 4.45 -14.87 10.09
C TYR A 365 5.58 -15.76 9.59
N THR A 366 5.24 -16.77 8.79
CA THR A 366 6.19 -17.66 8.12
C THR A 366 6.32 -17.35 6.64
N TYR A 367 7.48 -17.66 6.07
CA TYR A 367 7.88 -17.26 4.72
C TYR A 367 8.55 -18.44 3.99
N ASN A 368 8.45 -18.46 2.66
CA ASN A 368 9.03 -19.54 1.84
C ASN A 368 10.55 -19.39 1.66
N ALA A 369 11.07 -18.17 1.77
CA ALA A 369 12.50 -17.83 1.76
C ALA A 369 12.82 -16.84 2.91
N PRO A 370 14.09 -16.58 3.26
CA PRO A 370 14.46 -15.60 4.30
C PRO A 370 14.33 -14.17 3.76
N SER A 371 13.13 -13.80 3.31
CA SER A 371 12.82 -12.52 2.68
C SER A 371 11.32 -12.24 2.74
N LEU A 372 10.97 -11.00 3.13
CA LEU A 372 9.60 -10.49 3.10
C LEU A 372 8.97 -10.48 1.70
N SER A 373 9.80 -10.40 0.66
CA SER A 373 9.36 -10.47 -0.75
C SER A 373 8.93 -11.88 -1.19
N SER A 374 9.15 -12.91 -0.36
CA SER A 374 8.64 -14.27 -0.64
C SER A 374 7.18 -14.48 -0.24
N GLY A 375 6.55 -13.46 0.35
CA GLY A 375 5.16 -13.46 0.80
C GLY A 375 4.94 -14.24 2.10
N ILE A 376 3.88 -13.86 2.81
CA ILE A 376 3.41 -14.58 4.01
C ILE A 376 2.83 -15.94 3.57
N ALA A 377 3.39 -17.02 4.10
CA ALA A 377 2.88 -18.38 3.92
C ALA A 377 1.79 -18.72 4.95
N SER A 378 1.97 -18.32 6.22
CA SER A 378 0.99 -18.51 7.29
C SER A 378 1.31 -17.62 8.51
N SER A 379 0.43 -17.59 9.51
CA SER A 379 0.52 -16.81 10.75
C SER A 379 0.35 -17.69 11.99
N TYR A 380 1.13 -17.43 13.04
CA TYR A 380 1.18 -18.25 14.25
C TYR A 380 1.13 -17.38 15.52
N ALA A 381 0.47 -17.91 16.55
CA ALA A 381 0.49 -17.36 17.90
C ALA A 381 1.87 -17.58 18.59
N PRO A 382 2.17 -16.87 19.70
CA PRO A 382 3.39 -17.09 20.48
C PRO A 382 3.57 -18.56 20.88
N GLN A 383 4.72 -19.14 20.54
CA GLN A 383 5.02 -20.55 20.80
C GLN A 383 6.52 -20.85 20.77
N THR A 384 6.92 -22.00 21.32
CA THR A 384 8.26 -22.56 21.11
C THR A 384 8.39 -23.05 19.67
N VAL A 385 9.51 -22.76 19.01
CA VAL A 385 9.83 -23.26 17.67
C VAL A 385 11.14 -24.07 17.71
N ALA A 386 11.22 -25.12 16.90
CA ALA A 386 12.47 -25.85 16.64
C ALA A 386 13.25 -25.16 15.51
N ILE A 387 14.56 -24.94 15.69
CA ILE A 387 15.42 -24.23 14.74
C ILE A 387 16.30 -25.21 13.96
N TYR A 388 16.23 -25.14 12.63
CA TYR A 388 16.93 -26.01 11.69
C TYR A 388 18.14 -25.34 11.02
N GLU A 389 18.01 -24.04 10.76
CA GLU A 389 18.95 -23.24 10.01
C GLU A 389 18.83 -21.78 10.46
N GLU A 390 19.92 -21.04 10.43
CA GLU A 390 19.99 -19.64 10.83
C GLU A 390 20.76 -18.86 9.75
N GLU A 391 20.13 -17.84 9.15
CA GLU A 391 20.69 -17.02 8.08
C GLU A 391 20.51 -15.53 8.42
N GLY A 392 21.54 -14.93 9.03
CA GLY A 392 21.44 -13.59 9.60
C GLY A 392 20.40 -13.54 10.72
N ASP A 393 19.44 -12.62 10.60
CA ASP A 393 18.29 -12.49 11.51
C ASP A 393 17.12 -13.46 11.19
N TRP A 394 17.25 -14.32 10.18
CA TRP A 394 16.22 -15.30 9.82
C TRP A 394 16.52 -16.68 10.40
N ILE A 395 15.48 -17.36 10.88
CA ILE A 395 15.57 -18.74 11.36
C ILE A 395 14.56 -19.64 10.63
N LYS A 396 15.01 -20.83 10.22
CA LYS A 396 14.15 -21.84 9.59
C LYS A 396 13.59 -22.76 10.67
N ILE A 397 12.26 -22.90 10.68
CA ILE A 397 11.49 -23.64 11.67
C ILE A 397 10.62 -24.72 11.01
N SER A 398 10.20 -25.73 11.78
CA SER A 398 9.21 -26.72 11.34
C SER A 398 7.79 -26.28 11.65
N THR A 399 6.88 -26.52 10.70
CA THR A 399 5.45 -26.19 10.76
C THR A 399 4.62 -27.29 10.09
N HIS A 400 3.29 -27.24 10.15
CA HIS A 400 2.43 -28.20 9.41
C HIS A 400 2.62 -28.11 7.89
N LEU A 401 3.01 -26.95 7.36
CA LEU A 401 3.35 -26.74 5.94
C LEU A 401 4.77 -27.24 5.59
N GLY A 402 5.47 -27.88 6.52
CA GLY A 402 6.90 -28.22 6.43
C GLY A 402 7.81 -27.08 6.92
N LEU A 403 9.07 -27.08 6.47
CA LEU A 403 10.05 -26.08 6.88
C LEU A 403 9.72 -24.69 6.31
N ARG A 404 9.76 -23.64 7.14
CA ARG A 404 9.56 -22.23 6.73
C ARG A 404 10.49 -21.30 7.48
N TRP A 405 10.75 -20.14 6.89
CA TRP A 405 11.56 -19.09 7.52
C TRP A 405 10.69 -18.15 8.36
N ILE A 406 11.25 -17.62 9.44
CA ILE A 406 10.69 -16.49 10.21
C ILE A 406 11.83 -15.50 10.53
N PRO A 407 11.55 -14.19 10.59
CA PRO A 407 12.52 -13.23 11.11
C PRO A 407 12.51 -13.31 12.65
N ARG A 408 13.70 -13.46 13.26
CA ARG A 408 13.88 -13.60 14.71
C ARG A 408 13.36 -12.37 15.47
N ASN A 409 13.54 -11.19 14.89
CA ASN A 409 12.99 -9.91 15.36
C ASN A 409 11.89 -9.39 14.42
N GLU A 410 11.04 -8.46 14.88
CA GLU A 410 10.12 -7.75 13.98
C GLU A 410 10.90 -6.78 13.07
N ILE A 411 10.58 -6.76 11.78
CA ILE A 411 11.20 -5.83 10.82
C ILE A 411 10.46 -4.49 10.91
N ILE A 412 11.21 -3.43 11.21
CA ILE A 412 10.68 -2.08 11.41
C ILE A 412 11.19 -1.16 10.31
N SER A 413 10.31 -0.34 9.74
CA SER A 413 10.67 0.72 8.79
C SER A 413 10.16 2.06 9.30
N SER A 414 10.94 3.13 9.12
CA SER A 414 10.50 4.50 9.43
C SER A 414 9.85 5.12 8.21
N ILE A 415 8.69 5.75 8.40
CA ILE A 415 8.07 6.63 7.41
C ILE A 415 8.05 8.04 8.01
N ASP A 416 8.77 8.95 7.37
CA ASP A 416 9.10 10.31 7.82
C ASP A 416 8.09 11.39 7.43
N ARG A 417 7.02 10.99 6.73
CA ARG A 417 5.97 11.85 6.18
C ARG A 417 4.58 11.29 6.48
N ASN A 418 3.54 12.09 6.26
CA ASN A 418 2.17 11.57 6.23
C ASN A 418 2.03 10.56 5.08
N PHE A 419 1.39 9.42 5.33
CA PHE A 419 1.21 8.37 4.33
C PHE A 419 -0.23 7.83 4.31
N VAL A 420 -0.65 7.35 3.14
CA VAL A 420 -1.93 6.67 2.94
C VAL A 420 -1.67 5.19 2.73
N THR A 421 -2.61 4.38 3.21
CA THR A 421 -2.57 2.90 3.14
C THR A 421 -3.65 2.35 2.23
N PHE A 422 -3.45 1.12 1.75
CA PHE A 422 -4.20 0.50 0.67
C PHE A 422 -4.55 -0.96 0.95
N ASP A 423 -5.58 -1.47 0.29
CA ASP A 423 -6.01 -2.88 0.36
C ASP A 423 -5.05 -3.84 -0.38
N GLN A 424 -4.35 -3.36 -1.41
CA GLN A 424 -3.41 -4.13 -2.24
C GLN A 424 -2.21 -3.26 -2.69
N PRO A 425 -1.07 -3.86 -3.09
CA PRO A 425 0.12 -3.13 -3.51
C PRO A 425 -0.01 -2.59 -4.94
N SER A 426 -0.92 -1.65 -5.16
CA SER A 426 -1.23 -1.08 -6.47
C SER A 426 -1.57 0.40 -6.39
N ARG A 427 -1.15 1.18 -7.37
CA ARG A 427 -1.49 2.62 -7.45
C ARG A 427 -2.96 2.88 -7.80
N ASN A 428 -3.70 1.84 -8.19
CA ASN A 428 -5.15 1.88 -8.45
C ASN A 428 -5.95 1.22 -7.31
N ALA A 429 -5.31 0.92 -6.17
CA ALA A 429 -5.92 0.28 -5.00
C ALA A 429 -6.90 1.20 -4.25
N THR A 430 -7.74 0.63 -3.40
CA THR A 430 -8.64 1.40 -2.53
C THR A 430 -7.85 1.99 -1.36
N ALA A 431 -7.87 3.31 -1.21
CA ALA A 431 -7.29 3.98 -0.06
C ALA A 431 -8.10 3.66 1.21
N LEU A 432 -7.42 3.18 2.26
CA LEU A 432 -8.02 2.73 3.52
C LEU A 432 -7.92 3.76 4.64
N SER A 433 -6.72 4.28 4.90
CA SER A 433 -6.46 5.15 6.07
C SER A 433 -5.23 6.03 5.86
N THR A 434 -5.25 7.22 6.47
CA THR A 434 -4.12 8.16 6.48
C THR A 434 -3.45 8.16 7.85
N TYR A 435 -2.12 8.18 7.87
CA TYR A 435 -1.30 8.10 9.07
C TYR A 435 -0.25 9.23 9.08
N THR A 436 0.13 9.67 10.27
CA THR A 436 1.26 10.59 10.51
C THR A 436 2.61 9.85 10.48
N PRO A 437 3.75 10.56 10.33
CA PRO A 437 5.08 9.97 10.42
C PRO A 437 5.25 9.07 11.65
N GLN A 438 5.72 7.85 11.44
CA GLN A 438 5.95 6.86 12.50
C GLN A 438 6.81 5.68 12.01
N ASN A 439 7.30 4.90 12.97
CA ASN A 439 7.85 3.57 12.71
C ASN A 439 6.71 2.57 12.51
N VAL A 440 6.78 1.77 11.45
CA VAL A 440 5.80 0.74 11.09
C VAL A 440 6.44 -0.66 11.10
N LYS A 441 5.67 -1.66 11.54
CA LYS A 441 6.06 -3.07 11.50
C LYS A 441 5.74 -3.65 10.13
N VAL A 442 6.76 -4.15 9.42
CA VAL A 442 6.64 -4.67 8.06
C VAL A 442 6.51 -6.19 8.06
N VAL A 443 5.58 -6.71 7.25
CA VAL A 443 5.25 -8.15 7.18
C VAL A 443 5.28 -8.72 5.76
N ALA A 444 5.35 -7.88 4.72
CA ALA A 444 5.61 -8.31 3.34
C ALA A 444 6.17 -7.13 2.53
N GLU A 445 6.86 -7.42 1.42
CA GLU A 445 7.34 -6.42 0.48
C GLU A 445 6.98 -6.81 -0.97
N ASN A 446 6.70 -5.81 -1.81
CA ASN A 446 6.44 -5.98 -3.24
C ASN A 446 6.92 -4.74 -4.02
N GLY A 447 8.18 -4.77 -4.46
CA GLY A 447 8.81 -3.61 -5.10
C GLY A 447 8.97 -2.45 -4.11
N SER A 448 8.36 -1.30 -4.41
CA SER A 448 8.33 -0.15 -3.47
C SER A 448 7.23 -0.25 -2.41
N TRP A 449 6.33 -1.23 -2.53
CA TRP A 449 5.24 -1.43 -1.58
C TRP A 449 5.70 -2.27 -0.40
N ILE A 450 5.29 -1.85 0.79
CA ILE A 450 5.42 -2.64 2.02
C ILE A 450 4.04 -2.90 2.63
N GLN A 451 3.81 -4.11 3.13
CA GLN A 451 2.63 -4.43 3.91
C GLN A 451 2.96 -4.24 5.38
N ILE A 452 2.15 -3.45 6.08
CA ILE A 452 2.37 -3.05 7.45
C ILE A 452 1.25 -3.56 8.37
N LYS A 453 1.60 -3.87 9.61
CA LYS A 453 0.62 -4.23 10.65
C LYS A 453 0.04 -2.96 11.29
N THR A 454 -1.28 -2.81 11.20
CA THR A 454 -2.03 -1.69 11.79
C THR A 454 -3.11 -2.22 12.75
N TYR A 455 -3.78 -1.32 13.50
CA TYR A 455 -4.92 -1.69 14.35
C TYR A 455 -6.13 -2.20 13.54
N ALA A 456 -6.22 -1.83 12.26
CA ALA A 456 -7.27 -2.24 11.33
C ALA A 456 -6.90 -3.48 10.50
N GLY A 457 -5.78 -4.15 10.82
CA GLY A 457 -5.25 -5.29 10.09
C GLY A 457 -4.03 -4.96 9.23
N LEU A 458 -3.74 -5.81 8.24
CA LEU A 458 -2.62 -5.63 7.32
C LEU A 458 -3.01 -4.67 6.20
N GLN A 459 -2.19 -3.64 5.96
CA GLN A 459 -2.44 -2.63 4.92
C GLN A 459 -1.16 -2.34 4.13
N TRP A 460 -1.27 -1.98 2.85
CA TRP A 460 -0.14 -1.70 1.97
C TRP A 460 0.19 -0.21 1.89
N VAL A 461 1.46 0.15 1.77
CA VAL A 461 1.91 1.55 1.53
C VAL A 461 3.09 1.58 0.55
N ASP A 462 3.06 2.49 -0.42
CA ASP A 462 4.15 2.73 -1.39
C ASP A 462 5.19 3.67 -0.76
N LYS A 463 6.40 3.15 -0.48
CA LYS A 463 7.51 3.91 0.12
C LYS A 463 8.01 5.06 -0.76
N ASN A 464 7.62 5.11 -2.03
CA ASN A 464 8.09 6.11 -3.00
C ASN A 464 7.07 7.21 -3.32
N VAL A 465 5.89 7.22 -2.66
CA VAL A 465 4.83 8.20 -2.92
C VAL A 465 4.61 9.13 -1.72
N THR A 466 4.35 10.41 -1.99
CA THR A 466 3.88 11.40 -1.00
C THR A 466 2.44 11.78 -1.32
N TYR A 467 1.60 11.93 -0.30
CA TYR A 467 0.24 12.46 -0.45
C TYR A 467 0.20 13.91 0.01
N GLN A 468 -0.37 14.79 -0.80
CA GLN A 468 -0.51 16.21 -0.47
C GLN A 468 -1.96 16.67 -0.65
N TYR A 469 -2.52 17.34 0.35
CA TYR A 469 -3.83 17.97 0.25
C TYR A 469 -3.71 19.31 -0.48
N ILE A 470 -4.46 19.51 -1.56
CA ILE A 470 -4.59 20.81 -2.23
C ILE A 470 -5.90 21.45 -1.79
N PRO A 471 -5.88 22.56 -1.01
CA PRO A 471 -7.08 23.11 -0.34
C PRO A 471 -7.95 24.00 -1.23
N LYS A 472 -7.59 24.22 -2.50
CA LYS A 472 -8.28 25.10 -3.46
C LYS A 472 -8.52 24.34 -4.75
N VAL A 473 -9.43 24.87 -5.59
CA VAL A 473 -9.61 24.37 -6.95
C VAL A 473 -8.30 24.52 -7.72
N PHE A 474 -7.88 23.46 -8.40
CA PHE A 474 -6.61 23.43 -9.11
C PHE A 474 -6.74 22.86 -10.51
N PHE A 475 -5.81 23.27 -11.36
CA PHE A 475 -5.76 22.94 -12.78
C PHE A 475 -4.56 22.00 -12.97
N ALA A 476 -4.78 20.93 -13.72
CA ALA A 476 -3.76 19.96 -14.05
C ALA A 476 -3.34 20.14 -15.51
N TYR A 477 -2.05 20.35 -15.73
CA TYR A 477 -1.44 20.71 -17.00
C TYR A 477 -0.73 19.50 -17.60
N ASP A 478 -0.64 19.45 -18.93
CA ASP A 478 0.15 18.40 -19.60
C ASP A 478 1.67 18.60 -19.40
N GLU A 479 2.13 19.84 -19.19
CA GLU A 479 3.53 20.22 -18.98
C GLU A 479 3.67 21.20 -17.79
N PRO A 480 4.84 21.33 -17.14
CA PRO A 480 5.02 22.16 -15.93
C PRO A 480 5.15 23.67 -16.23
N ASN A 481 4.15 24.24 -16.90
CA ASN A 481 4.05 25.68 -17.19
C ASN A 481 2.58 26.10 -17.43
N TYR A 482 2.23 27.35 -17.15
CA TYR A 482 0.84 27.83 -17.17
C TYR A 482 0.25 28.08 -18.57
N SER A 483 1.10 28.20 -19.59
CA SER A 483 0.70 28.27 -21.01
C SER A 483 0.48 26.87 -21.63
N SER A 484 0.83 25.80 -20.92
CA SER A 484 0.48 24.44 -21.29
C SER A 484 -1.03 24.22 -21.28
N ARG A 485 -1.50 23.25 -22.07
CA ARG A 485 -2.90 22.85 -22.10
C ARG A 485 -3.31 22.33 -20.72
N VAL A 486 -4.38 22.87 -20.17
CA VAL A 486 -5.06 22.27 -19.03
C VAL A 486 -5.78 21.01 -19.50
N SER A 487 -5.39 19.89 -18.91
CA SER A 487 -6.00 18.58 -19.09
C SER A 487 -7.33 18.49 -18.33
N PHE A 488 -7.36 18.94 -17.07
CA PHE A 488 -8.57 18.89 -16.25
C PHE A 488 -8.52 19.87 -15.05
N LYS A 489 -9.69 20.18 -14.50
CA LYS A 489 -9.89 21.06 -13.34
C LYS A 489 -10.48 20.26 -12.17
N TYR A 490 -9.82 20.29 -11.03
CA TYR A 490 -10.15 19.46 -9.87
C TYR A 490 -10.63 20.31 -8.67
N ALA A 491 -11.55 19.73 -7.90
CA ALA A 491 -11.93 20.23 -6.58
C ALA A 491 -10.78 20.00 -5.56
N PRO A 492 -10.81 20.66 -4.39
CA PRO A 492 -9.87 20.38 -3.30
C PRO A 492 -9.85 18.90 -2.92
N GLN A 493 -8.69 18.26 -2.94
CA GLN A 493 -8.53 16.83 -2.66
C GLN A 493 -7.07 16.49 -2.30
N ASN A 494 -6.86 15.27 -1.78
CA ASN A 494 -5.54 14.68 -1.68
C ASN A 494 -5.06 14.22 -3.06
N VAL A 495 -3.82 14.52 -3.41
CA VAL A 495 -3.16 14.03 -4.63
C VAL A 495 -1.93 13.20 -4.29
N VAL A 496 -1.69 12.17 -5.09
CA VAL A 496 -0.43 11.43 -5.17
C VAL A 496 0.59 12.33 -5.85
N VAL A 497 1.63 12.75 -5.14
CA VAL A 497 2.80 13.44 -5.69
C VAL A 497 3.88 12.38 -5.99
N GLU A 498 4.29 12.31 -7.26
CA GLU A 498 5.32 11.39 -7.75
C GLU A 498 6.68 12.08 -7.93
N GLN A 499 6.67 13.37 -8.27
CA GLN A 499 7.89 14.17 -8.46
C GLN A 499 7.62 15.63 -8.08
N GLU A 500 8.59 16.29 -7.46
CA GLU A 500 8.58 17.74 -7.23
C GLU A 500 9.73 18.41 -8.01
N MET A 501 9.49 19.62 -8.49
CA MET A 501 10.49 20.50 -9.10
C MET A 501 10.76 21.71 -8.21
N HIS A 502 11.99 22.21 -8.20
CA HIS A 502 12.40 23.37 -7.38
C HIS A 502 11.63 24.67 -7.65
N ASN A 503 10.90 24.77 -8.77
CA ASN A 503 10.03 25.90 -9.13
C ASN A 503 8.56 25.72 -8.69
N GLY A 504 8.28 24.73 -7.84
CA GLY A 504 6.96 24.49 -7.23
C GLY A 504 5.97 23.69 -8.08
N TRP A 505 6.40 23.20 -9.24
CA TRP A 505 5.62 22.25 -10.04
C TRP A 505 5.79 20.83 -9.50
N SER A 506 4.67 20.14 -9.28
CA SER A 506 4.63 18.76 -8.83
C SER A 506 3.93 17.91 -9.89
N ARG A 507 4.51 16.74 -10.22
CA ARG A 507 3.88 15.72 -11.06
C ARG A 507 2.98 14.88 -10.16
N ILE A 508 1.70 14.85 -10.50
CA ILE A 508 0.66 14.16 -9.74
C ILE A 508 -0.02 13.07 -10.58
N GLN A 509 -0.44 12.00 -9.91
CA GLN A 509 -1.34 11.02 -10.53
C GLN A 509 -2.75 11.59 -10.58
N THR A 510 -3.41 11.44 -11.73
CA THR A 510 -4.82 11.80 -11.91
C THR A 510 -5.57 10.69 -12.66
N GLY A 511 -6.91 10.77 -12.73
CA GLY A 511 -7.70 9.87 -13.58
C GLY A 511 -7.36 9.95 -15.08
N ASN A 512 -6.70 11.04 -15.52
CA ASN A 512 -6.21 11.24 -16.88
C ASN A 512 -4.69 10.96 -17.00
N GLY A 513 -4.16 10.09 -16.13
CA GLY A 513 -2.73 9.77 -16.01
C GLY A 513 -1.94 10.85 -15.28
N LEU A 514 -0.61 10.80 -15.41
CA LEU A 514 0.29 11.79 -14.82
C LEU A 514 0.07 13.18 -15.42
N LYS A 515 0.03 14.21 -14.57
CA LYS A 515 -0.12 15.64 -14.94
C LYS A 515 0.67 16.52 -13.99
N TRP A 516 0.83 17.79 -14.36
CA TRP A 516 1.56 18.78 -13.56
C TRP A 516 0.61 19.76 -12.88
N VAL A 517 0.92 20.17 -11.66
CA VAL A 517 0.22 21.21 -10.90
C VAL A 517 1.23 22.04 -10.11
N ASN A 518 1.04 23.36 -9.98
CA ASN A 518 1.94 24.19 -9.17
C ASN A 518 1.38 24.36 -7.73
N ILE A 519 1.64 23.36 -6.89
CA ILE A 519 1.06 23.28 -5.54
C ILE A 519 1.58 24.42 -4.65
N ASN A 520 2.83 24.85 -4.84
CA ASN A 520 3.42 25.94 -4.11
C ASN A 520 2.71 27.28 -4.40
N ASN A 521 2.37 27.59 -5.65
CA ASN A 521 1.66 28.83 -6.00
C ASN A 521 0.20 28.83 -5.50
N ILE A 522 -0.46 27.67 -5.50
CA ILE A 522 -1.80 27.50 -4.94
C ILE A 522 -1.81 27.76 -3.41
N SER A 523 -0.75 27.29 -2.74
CA SER A 523 -0.57 27.37 -1.28
C SER A 523 0.14 28.64 -0.81
N ALA A 524 0.76 29.41 -1.71
CA ALA A 524 1.50 30.62 -1.38
C ALA A 524 0.61 31.68 -0.71
N GLN A 525 1.15 32.45 0.23
CA GLN A 525 0.40 33.54 0.85
C GLN A 525 0.03 34.63 -0.18
N LYS A 526 0.96 34.96 -1.09
CA LYS A 526 0.80 35.97 -2.13
C LYS A 526 1.22 35.42 -3.50
N VAL A 527 0.41 35.71 -4.52
CA VAL A 527 0.69 35.43 -5.93
C VAL A 527 0.55 36.74 -6.72
N VAL A 528 1.51 37.06 -7.58
CA VAL A 528 1.40 38.15 -8.55
C VAL A 528 1.98 37.66 -9.88
N LEU A 529 1.16 37.74 -10.93
CA LEU A 529 1.48 37.33 -12.29
C LEU A 529 2.05 38.51 -13.07
N ASP A 530 3.02 38.25 -13.95
CA ASP A 530 3.69 39.29 -14.75
C ASP A 530 2.90 39.67 -16.02
N VAL A 531 1.62 40.02 -15.85
CA VAL A 531 0.72 40.39 -16.96
C VAL A 531 1.18 41.71 -17.60
N PRO A 532 1.24 41.83 -18.94
CA PRO A 532 1.57 43.09 -19.60
C PRO A 532 0.52 44.16 -19.31
N ILE A 533 0.94 45.42 -19.33
CA ILE A 533 0.08 46.59 -19.08
C ILE A 533 -0.11 47.37 -20.37
N HIS A 534 -1.36 47.64 -20.72
CA HIS A 534 -1.74 48.45 -21.89
C HIS A 534 -2.67 49.57 -21.47
N ARG A 535 -2.42 50.79 -21.97
CA ARG A 535 -3.33 51.93 -21.80
C ARG A 535 -4.34 51.98 -22.95
N GLN A 536 -5.61 52.21 -22.63
CA GLN A 536 -6.66 52.36 -23.65
C GLN A 536 -6.58 53.70 -24.39
N PHE A 537 -6.15 54.76 -23.70
CA PHE A 537 -5.97 56.10 -24.28
C PHE A 537 -4.72 56.23 -25.16
N PRO A 538 -4.72 57.19 -26.12
CA PRO A 538 -5.85 58.04 -26.52
C PRO A 538 -6.90 57.39 -27.43
N GLU A 539 -6.63 56.22 -28.01
CA GLU A 539 -7.36 55.69 -29.17
C GLU A 539 -8.71 55.01 -28.84
N LEU A 540 -8.86 54.51 -27.61
CA LEU A 540 -10.02 53.71 -27.18
C LEU A 540 -10.59 54.27 -25.88
N TYR A 541 -11.25 55.42 -25.92
CA TYR A 541 -11.77 56.09 -24.71
C TYR A 541 -12.68 55.19 -23.88
N ASN A 542 -13.52 54.37 -24.53
CA ASN A 542 -14.43 53.41 -23.90
C ASN A 542 -13.95 51.96 -24.07
N GLY A 543 -12.63 51.73 -24.21
CA GLY A 543 -12.06 50.42 -24.60
C GLY A 543 -11.69 49.47 -23.46
N CYS A 544 -12.16 49.70 -22.24
CA CYS A 544 -11.58 49.07 -21.05
C CYS A 544 -11.62 47.53 -21.10
N GLU A 545 -12.73 46.94 -21.54
CA GLU A 545 -12.92 45.49 -21.59
C GLU A 545 -12.03 44.83 -22.65
N ALA A 546 -11.91 45.45 -23.83
CA ALA A 546 -11.06 44.94 -24.90
C ALA A 546 -9.58 45.01 -24.53
N VAL A 547 -9.14 46.08 -23.87
CA VAL A 547 -7.74 46.23 -23.42
C VAL A 547 -7.44 45.33 -22.23
N ALA A 548 -8.38 45.13 -21.29
CA ALA A 548 -8.24 44.14 -20.23
C ALA A 548 -8.16 42.70 -20.76
N LEU A 549 -8.98 42.38 -21.76
CA LEU A 549 -8.95 41.09 -22.47
C LEU A 549 -7.62 40.88 -23.20
N GLN A 550 -7.10 41.91 -23.88
CA GLN A 550 -5.78 41.88 -24.51
C GLN A 550 -4.68 41.55 -23.49
N MET A 551 -4.62 42.27 -22.36
CA MET A 551 -3.60 42.05 -21.33
C MET A 551 -3.60 40.59 -20.83
N MET A 552 -4.79 40.00 -20.63
CA MET A 552 -4.92 38.59 -20.27
C MET A 552 -4.46 37.63 -21.38
N LEU A 553 -4.82 37.89 -22.64
CA LEU A 553 -4.45 37.03 -23.77
C LEU A 553 -2.95 37.03 -24.06
N GLU A 554 -2.32 38.19 -24.05
CA GLU A 554 -0.88 38.32 -24.29
C GLU A 554 -0.06 37.57 -23.23
N TYR A 555 -0.44 37.67 -21.96
CA TYR A 555 0.20 36.90 -20.87
C TYR A 555 0.10 35.39 -21.07
N ASN A 556 -1.10 34.88 -21.36
CA ASN A 556 -1.34 33.44 -21.40
C ASN A 556 -0.77 32.77 -22.66
N ASN A 557 -0.86 33.45 -23.81
CA ASN A 557 -0.51 32.86 -25.11
C ASN A 557 0.87 33.31 -25.62
N GLY A 558 1.53 34.27 -24.97
CA GLY A 558 2.80 34.86 -25.45
C GLY A 558 2.66 35.64 -26.77
N ILE A 559 1.44 36.05 -27.12
CA ILE A 559 1.14 36.84 -28.33
C ILE A 559 1.28 38.34 -28.06
N SER A 560 1.34 39.15 -29.12
CA SER A 560 1.19 40.60 -29.04
C SER A 560 0.09 41.04 -30.00
N LEU A 561 -0.82 41.88 -29.52
CA LEU A 561 -2.00 42.33 -30.25
C LEU A 561 -1.96 43.85 -30.47
N ASN A 562 -2.51 44.30 -31.59
CA ASN A 562 -2.77 45.73 -31.78
C ASN A 562 -4.10 46.08 -31.11
N LYS A 563 -4.07 46.92 -30.07
CA LYS A 563 -5.26 47.25 -29.26
C LYS A 563 -6.45 47.77 -30.07
N VAL A 564 -6.20 48.59 -31.10
CA VAL A 564 -7.26 49.19 -31.92
C VAL A 564 -7.91 48.15 -32.83
N ASN A 565 -7.11 47.32 -33.51
CA ASN A 565 -7.64 46.23 -34.33
C ASN A 565 -8.41 45.22 -33.47
N PHE A 566 -7.84 44.82 -32.33
CA PHE A 566 -8.46 43.89 -31.40
C PHE A 566 -9.76 44.43 -30.78
N ALA A 567 -9.85 45.72 -30.47
CA ALA A 567 -11.08 46.35 -30.00
C ALA A 567 -12.14 46.51 -31.10
N ASN A 568 -11.75 46.62 -32.38
CA ASN A 568 -12.68 46.60 -33.51
C ASN A 568 -13.19 45.20 -33.86
N GLU A 569 -12.58 44.17 -33.28
CA GLU A 569 -12.87 42.75 -33.50
C GLU A 569 -13.90 42.15 -32.52
N GLN A 570 -14.33 42.91 -31.49
CA GLN A 570 -15.40 42.52 -30.58
C GLN A 570 -16.79 42.67 -31.23
N PRO A 571 -17.83 41.96 -30.76
CA PRO A 571 -19.22 42.22 -31.18
C PRO A 571 -19.66 43.64 -30.82
N PHE A 572 -20.49 44.28 -31.66
CA PHE A 572 -21.03 45.63 -31.41
C PHE A 572 -22.56 45.63 -31.51
N ASP A 573 -23.23 46.30 -30.56
CA ASP A 573 -24.60 46.77 -30.77
C ASP A 573 -24.57 48.20 -31.31
N ARG A 574 -24.93 48.34 -32.58
CA ARG A 574 -24.93 49.61 -33.32
C ARG A 574 -26.26 50.37 -33.26
N THR A 575 -27.19 49.96 -32.39
CA THR A 575 -28.47 50.65 -32.17
C THR A 575 -28.22 52.12 -31.82
N PRO A 576 -28.72 53.09 -32.60
CA PRO A 576 -28.52 54.51 -32.31
C PRO A 576 -29.18 54.93 -30.99
N MET A 577 -28.50 55.77 -30.21
CA MET A 577 -29.04 56.34 -28.98
C MET A 577 -30.20 57.30 -29.29
N GLN A 578 -31.38 57.01 -28.77
CA GLN A 578 -32.54 57.91 -28.81
C GLN A 578 -32.79 58.49 -27.43
N ARG A 579 -33.13 59.78 -27.36
CA ARG A 579 -33.44 60.49 -26.11
C ARG A 579 -34.87 61.01 -26.09
N ARG A 580 -35.49 61.01 -24.92
CA ARG A 580 -36.76 61.70 -24.62
C ARG A 580 -36.57 62.51 -23.34
N ASN A 581 -36.93 63.80 -23.37
CA ASN A 581 -36.77 64.73 -22.25
C ASN A 581 -35.34 64.70 -21.65
N GLY A 582 -34.32 64.73 -22.52
CA GLY A 582 -32.89 64.66 -22.17
C GLY A 582 -32.37 63.27 -21.75
N LYS A 583 -33.23 62.37 -21.25
CA LYS A 583 -32.86 61.02 -20.81
C LYS A 583 -32.75 60.05 -21.99
N ILE A 584 -31.88 59.05 -21.88
CA ILE A 584 -31.79 57.94 -22.86
C ILE A 584 -33.11 57.16 -22.78
N SER A 585 -33.75 56.91 -23.92
CA SER A 585 -35.00 56.16 -24.02
C SER A 585 -34.82 54.83 -24.73
N ILE A 586 -34.08 54.82 -25.85
CA ILE A 586 -33.71 53.60 -26.59
C ILE A 586 -32.21 53.62 -26.87
N TRP A 587 -31.53 52.50 -26.64
CA TRP A 587 -30.13 52.31 -27.02
C TRP A 587 -29.80 50.80 -27.10
N GLY A 588 -28.54 50.44 -27.35
CA GLY A 588 -28.10 49.06 -27.53
C GLY A 588 -28.11 48.20 -26.27
N ASP A 589 -27.94 46.89 -26.45
CA ASP A 589 -27.89 45.86 -25.42
C ASP A 589 -26.46 45.36 -25.20
N PRO A 590 -25.87 45.53 -24.00
CA PRO A 590 -24.53 45.01 -23.71
C PRO A 590 -24.43 43.48 -23.75
N ASP A 591 -25.56 42.75 -23.72
CA ASP A 591 -25.62 41.30 -23.95
C ASP A 591 -25.66 40.90 -25.44
N VAL A 592 -25.68 41.87 -26.36
CA VAL A 592 -25.53 41.66 -27.81
C VAL A 592 -24.11 42.01 -28.27
N GLY A 593 -23.54 43.09 -27.74
CA GLY A 593 -22.18 43.52 -28.04
C GLY A 593 -21.85 44.86 -27.39
N PHE A 594 -20.69 45.42 -27.72
CA PHE A 594 -20.28 46.74 -27.26
C PHE A 594 -21.30 47.79 -27.71
N VAL A 595 -21.88 48.50 -26.74
CA VAL A 595 -22.96 49.46 -27.00
C VAL A 595 -22.38 50.82 -27.40
N GLY A 596 -22.61 51.23 -28.65
CA GLY A 596 -22.16 52.52 -29.17
C GLY A 596 -20.75 52.49 -29.76
N ASP A 597 -19.93 53.49 -29.41
CA ASP A 597 -18.59 53.68 -29.99
C ASP A 597 -17.46 53.47 -28.96
N VAL A 598 -16.59 52.50 -29.22
CA VAL A 598 -15.45 52.16 -28.37
C VAL A 598 -14.34 53.22 -28.37
N SER A 599 -14.24 54.00 -29.45
CA SER A 599 -13.18 55.01 -29.62
C SER A 599 -13.41 56.27 -28.78
N GLY A 600 -14.67 56.59 -28.44
CA GLY A 600 -15.07 57.81 -27.73
C GLY A 600 -15.39 59.02 -28.61
N ASN A 601 -15.30 58.89 -29.93
CA ASN A 601 -15.71 59.95 -30.85
C ASN A 601 -17.23 60.17 -30.85
N LYS A 602 -17.99 59.17 -30.39
CA LYS A 602 -19.44 59.19 -30.14
C LYS A 602 -19.72 58.53 -28.78
N PRO A 603 -20.94 58.68 -28.23
CA PRO A 603 -21.33 57.98 -27.01
C PRO A 603 -21.14 56.46 -27.14
N GLY A 604 -20.42 55.88 -26.18
CA GLY A 604 -20.27 54.45 -25.95
C GLY A 604 -20.59 54.11 -24.50
N PHE A 605 -20.73 52.83 -24.19
CA PHE A 605 -20.99 52.35 -22.84
C PHE A 605 -20.07 51.19 -22.47
N ALA A 606 -20.47 49.96 -22.77
CA ALA A 606 -19.77 48.74 -22.34
C ALA A 606 -20.20 47.53 -23.17
N ILE A 607 -19.50 46.42 -22.99
CA ILE A 607 -19.85 45.07 -23.44
C ILE A 607 -19.93 44.12 -22.23
N ASN A 608 -20.91 43.21 -22.18
CA ASN A 608 -20.98 42.20 -21.13
C ASN A 608 -20.07 40.98 -21.43
N PRO A 609 -19.73 40.17 -20.40
CA PRO A 609 -18.89 38.98 -20.54
C PRO A 609 -19.33 38.00 -21.64
N GLY A 610 -20.64 37.83 -21.87
CA GLY A 610 -21.18 36.88 -22.86
C GLY A 610 -20.68 37.16 -24.29
N PRO A 611 -21.03 38.31 -24.89
CA PRO A 611 -20.50 38.72 -26.19
C PRO A 611 -18.97 38.86 -26.22
N LEU A 612 -18.34 39.38 -25.16
CA LEU A 612 -16.88 39.52 -25.16
C LEU A 612 -16.17 38.16 -25.16
N LYS A 613 -16.76 37.10 -24.58
CA LYS A 613 -16.25 35.74 -24.66
C LYS A 613 -16.16 35.23 -26.11
N THR A 614 -17.04 35.66 -27.03
CA THR A 614 -16.95 35.22 -28.43
C THR A 614 -15.74 35.82 -29.16
N LEU A 615 -15.16 36.92 -28.64
CA LEU A 615 -13.84 37.40 -29.06
C LEU A 615 -12.73 36.53 -28.43
N LEU A 616 -12.79 36.29 -27.12
CA LEU A 616 -11.83 35.46 -26.38
C LEU A 616 -11.67 34.05 -27.00
N ASP A 617 -12.78 33.41 -27.35
CA ASP A 617 -12.83 32.05 -27.92
C ASP A 617 -12.14 31.94 -29.29
N ARG A 618 -11.79 33.06 -29.95
CA ARG A 618 -11.00 33.07 -31.18
C ARG A 618 -9.49 32.98 -30.94
N TYR A 619 -9.03 33.17 -29.70
CA TYR A 619 -7.60 33.19 -29.33
C TYR A 619 -7.24 32.17 -28.25
N ALA A 620 -8.15 31.81 -27.35
CA ALA A 620 -7.93 30.84 -26.28
C ALA A 620 -9.26 30.15 -25.90
N ARG A 621 -9.20 29.05 -25.15
CA ARG A 621 -10.40 28.44 -24.56
C ARG A 621 -10.91 29.34 -23.44
N GLY A 622 -11.84 30.24 -23.76
CA GLY A 622 -12.39 31.19 -22.82
C GLY A 622 -13.37 30.56 -21.83
N THR A 623 -13.36 31.06 -20.60
CA THR A 623 -14.29 30.65 -19.54
C THR A 623 -15.02 31.87 -19.01
N ASN A 624 -16.36 31.77 -18.99
CA ASN A 624 -17.21 32.77 -18.38
C ASN A 624 -17.35 32.49 -16.89
N LEU A 625 -16.82 33.39 -16.06
CA LEU A 625 -16.87 33.32 -14.60
C LEU A 625 -18.00 34.20 -14.03
N THR A 626 -18.91 34.69 -14.88
CA THR A 626 -20.04 35.51 -14.44
C THR A 626 -20.91 34.76 -13.43
N GLY A 627 -21.17 35.39 -12.29
CA GLY A 627 -21.94 34.81 -11.19
C GLY A 627 -21.14 33.95 -10.20
N GLN A 628 -19.86 33.68 -10.47
CA GLN A 628 -19.00 32.90 -9.57
C GLN A 628 -18.57 33.73 -8.35
N SER A 629 -18.35 33.05 -7.22
CA SER A 629 -17.76 33.66 -6.03
C SER A 629 -16.31 34.06 -6.28
N PHE A 630 -15.84 35.09 -5.57
CA PHE A 630 -14.46 35.58 -5.74
C PHE A 630 -13.38 34.52 -5.42
N SER A 631 -13.69 33.53 -4.58
CA SER A 631 -12.81 32.37 -4.34
C SER A 631 -12.50 31.54 -5.60
N ILE A 632 -13.39 31.53 -6.59
CA ILE A 632 -13.13 30.92 -7.90
C ILE A 632 -12.13 31.77 -8.69
N LEU A 633 -12.30 33.09 -8.72
CA LEU A 633 -11.37 34.01 -9.38
C LEU A 633 -9.97 33.95 -8.74
N GLU A 634 -9.91 33.89 -7.39
CA GLU A 634 -8.68 33.61 -6.65
C GLU A 634 -8.02 32.30 -7.09
N SER A 635 -8.82 31.25 -7.32
CA SER A 635 -8.30 29.96 -7.80
C SER A 635 -7.70 30.07 -9.21
N TYR A 636 -8.32 30.81 -10.14
CA TYR A 636 -7.73 31.05 -11.48
C TYR A 636 -6.37 31.77 -11.38
N VAL A 637 -6.30 32.89 -10.64
CA VAL A 637 -5.06 33.67 -10.47
C VAL A 637 -3.94 32.83 -9.83
N ARG A 638 -4.28 32.00 -8.83
CA ARG A 638 -3.33 31.08 -8.18
C ARG A 638 -2.91 29.88 -9.03
N ASN A 639 -3.66 29.57 -10.09
CA ASN A 639 -3.24 28.63 -11.14
C ASN A 639 -2.66 29.38 -12.35
N GLY A 640 -2.12 30.59 -12.14
CA GLY A 640 -1.43 31.34 -13.20
C GLY A 640 -2.34 31.79 -14.34
N LYS A 641 -3.65 31.91 -14.12
CA LYS A 641 -4.60 32.44 -15.11
C LYS A 641 -5.13 33.81 -14.64
N PRO A 642 -4.75 34.93 -15.28
CA PRO A 642 -5.33 36.23 -14.99
C PRO A 642 -6.85 36.24 -15.24
N VAL A 643 -7.57 37.18 -14.65
CA VAL A 643 -9.03 37.29 -14.75
C VAL A 643 -9.42 38.71 -15.16
N VAL A 644 -10.17 38.87 -16.26
CA VAL A 644 -10.84 40.14 -16.56
C VAL A 644 -12.08 40.24 -15.69
N ALA A 645 -12.22 41.30 -14.90
CA ALA A 645 -13.36 41.55 -14.03
C ALA A 645 -13.95 42.94 -14.28
N TRP A 646 -15.29 43.04 -14.30
CA TRP A 646 -15.98 44.31 -14.39
C TRP A 646 -16.14 44.89 -12.99
N VAL A 647 -15.76 46.15 -12.86
CA VAL A 647 -15.70 46.92 -11.63
C VAL A 647 -16.18 48.34 -11.93
N THR A 648 -15.95 49.29 -11.04
CA THR A 648 -16.15 50.72 -11.26
C THR A 648 -14.83 51.42 -11.57
N GLU A 649 -14.89 52.56 -12.26
CA GLU A 649 -13.72 53.43 -12.43
C GLU A 649 -13.09 53.79 -11.06
N ASN A 650 -11.77 53.66 -10.96
CA ASN A 650 -10.99 53.84 -9.72
C ASN A 650 -11.47 53.00 -8.52
N LEU A 651 -12.26 51.95 -8.74
CA LEU A 651 -13.00 51.20 -7.69
C LEU A 651 -13.89 52.11 -6.82
N GLY A 652 -14.40 53.21 -7.38
CA GLY A 652 -15.32 54.12 -6.70
C GLY A 652 -16.70 53.50 -6.44
N SER A 653 -17.54 54.18 -5.65
CA SER A 653 -18.90 53.69 -5.40
C SER A 653 -19.71 53.55 -6.70
N PRO A 654 -20.52 52.48 -6.87
CA PRO A 654 -21.32 52.28 -8.09
C PRO A 654 -22.39 53.36 -8.25
N GLU A 655 -22.40 54.05 -9.39
CA GLU A 655 -23.38 55.11 -9.67
C GLU A 655 -24.81 54.57 -9.81
N SER A 656 -25.80 55.45 -9.63
CA SER A 656 -27.19 55.13 -9.95
C SER A 656 -27.32 54.75 -11.43
N PRO A 657 -27.96 53.63 -11.78
CA PRO A 657 -28.01 53.17 -13.16
C PRO A 657 -28.82 54.14 -14.04
N THR A 658 -28.26 54.48 -15.20
CA THR A 658 -29.05 55.02 -16.30
C THR A 658 -29.89 53.90 -16.89
N VAL A 659 -31.18 54.17 -17.05
CA VAL A 659 -32.16 53.17 -17.52
C VAL A 659 -32.59 53.48 -18.94
N TRP A 660 -32.52 52.50 -19.83
CA TRP A 660 -33.04 52.59 -21.20
C TRP A 660 -33.73 51.30 -21.64
N LYS A 661 -34.42 51.36 -22.78
CA LYS A 661 -34.98 50.19 -23.46
C LYS A 661 -34.12 49.78 -24.65
N THR A 662 -34.02 48.50 -24.94
CA THR A 662 -33.57 48.04 -26.27
C THR A 662 -34.70 48.23 -27.29
N THR A 663 -34.40 48.11 -28.58
CA THR A 663 -35.41 48.09 -29.66
C THR A 663 -36.47 46.98 -29.46
N ASN A 664 -36.08 45.87 -28.83
CA ASN A 664 -36.96 44.75 -28.48
C ASN A 664 -37.65 44.90 -27.10
N GLY A 665 -37.54 46.07 -26.45
CA GLY A 665 -38.26 46.38 -25.21
C GLY A 665 -37.65 45.84 -23.91
N LYS A 666 -36.49 45.18 -23.94
CA LYS A 666 -35.72 44.80 -22.74
C LYS A 666 -35.29 46.05 -21.98
N THR A 667 -35.39 46.07 -20.65
CA THR A 667 -34.84 47.16 -19.82
C THR A 667 -33.38 46.90 -19.53
N ILE A 668 -32.52 47.89 -19.79
CA ILE A 668 -31.10 47.88 -19.37
C ILE A 668 -30.91 48.86 -18.21
N TYR A 669 -30.10 48.46 -17.23
CA TYR A 669 -29.68 49.26 -16.09
C TYR A 669 -28.16 49.44 -16.13
N GLY A 670 -27.68 50.45 -16.88
CA GLY A 670 -26.25 50.69 -17.06
C GLY A 670 -25.72 51.75 -16.09
N ARG A 671 -24.78 51.39 -15.22
CA ARG A 671 -24.03 52.33 -14.38
C ARG A 671 -22.92 52.95 -15.23
N MET A 672 -22.88 54.27 -15.37
CA MET A 672 -22.02 54.92 -16.36
C MET A 672 -20.53 54.88 -15.97
N ASN A 673 -20.21 54.88 -14.67
CA ASN A 673 -18.86 54.61 -14.16
C ASN A 673 -18.42 53.14 -14.20
N THR A 674 -18.94 52.33 -15.13
CA THR A 674 -18.52 50.93 -15.32
C THR A 674 -17.12 50.87 -15.92
N HIS A 675 -16.30 49.94 -15.44
CA HIS A 675 -14.92 49.73 -15.90
C HIS A 675 -14.60 48.24 -15.95
N ALA A 676 -13.50 47.86 -16.61
CA ALA A 676 -12.97 46.51 -16.59
C ALA A 676 -11.46 46.50 -16.41
N VAL A 677 -11.00 45.61 -15.53
CA VAL A 677 -9.60 45.47 -15.13
C VAL A 677 -9.15 44.02 -15.26
N THR A 678 -7.86 43.80 -15.44
CA THR A 678 -7.28 42.44 -15.42
C THR A 678 -6.69 42.17 -14.05
N ILE A 679 -7.31 41.32 -13.25
CA ILE A 679 -6.74 40.83 -11.99
C ILE A 679 -5.47 40.03 -12.31
N THR A 680 -4.36 40.47 -11.74
CA THR A 680 -3.01 39.94 -11.94
C THR A 680 -2.46 39.25 -10.69
N GLY A 681 -3.05 39.45 -9.52
CA GLY A 681 -2.50 38.88 -8.30
C GLY A 681 -3.46 38.95 -7.12
N ILE A 682 -3.11 38.22 -6.06
CA ILE A 682 -3.90 38.10 -4.85
C ILE A 682 -3.02 37.75 -3.65
N ASP A 683 -3.37 38.28 -2.49
CA ASP A 683 -2.91 37.78 -1.20
C ASP A 683 -4.12 37.64 -0.24
N ASP A 684 -3.85 37.44 1.05
CA ASP A 684 -4.91 37.28 2.06
C ASP A 684 -5.83 38.50 2.12
N ASN A 685 -5.27 39.71 1.97
CA ASN A 685 -5.95 40.99 2.24
C ASN A 685 -6.08 41.90 0.99
N SER A 686 -5.48 41.51 -0.14
CA SER A 686 -5.33 42.39 -1.31
C SER A 686 -5.65 41.71 -2.63
N VAL A 687 -6.17 42.51 -3.56
CA VAL A 687 -6.27 42.16 -4.99
C VAL A 687 -5.30 43.05 -5.77
N TYR A 688 -4.51 42.45 -6.66
CA TYR A 688 -3.63 43.17 -7.59
C TYR A 688 -4.24 43.10 -8.99
N TYR A 689 -4.26 44.22 -9.70
CA TYR A 689 -4.85 44.31 -11.04
C TYR A 689 -4.10 45.29 -11.95
N ASN A 690 -4.21 45.07 -13.25
CA ASN A 690 -3.80 46.02 -14.28
C ASN A 690 -5.00 46.87 -14.68
N ASP A 691 -4.80 48.19 -14.69
CA ASP A 691 -5.82 49.18 -15.05
C ASP A 691 -5.47 49.86 -16.37
N SER A 692 -6.34 49.72 -17.36
CA SER A 692 -6.20 50.26 -18.72
C SER A 692 -6.47 51.77 -18.82
N ILE A 693 -7.17 52.37 -17.85
CA ILE A 693 -7.42 53.82 -17.77
C ILE A 693 -6.16 54.52 -17.24
N THR A 694 -5.69 54.15 -16.05
CA THR A 694 -4.50 54.76 -15.45
C THR A 694 -3.19 54.24 -16.04
N GLY A 695 -3.19 53.05 -16.65
CA GLY A 695 -1.98 52.33 -17.04
C GLY A 695 -1.15 51.86 -15.84
N GLN A 696 -1.74 51.72 -14.66
CA GLN A 696 -1.06 51.19 -13.49
C GLN A 696 -0.98 49.66 -13.59
N LYS A 697 0.24 49.12 -13.59
CA LYS A 697 0.51 47.68 -13.50
C LYS A 697 0.48 47.24 -12.03
N ASN A 698 -0.20 46.13 -11.75
CA ASN A 698 -0.33 45.54 -10.41
C ASN A 698 -0.78 46.56 -9.35
N ALA A 699 -1.73 47.43 -9.70
CA ALA A 699 -2.44 48.31 -8.78
C ALA A 699 -3.03 47.49 -7.64
N ARG A 700 -2.87 47.93 -6.39
CA ARG A 700 -3.33 47.20 -5.20
C ARG A 700 -4.65 47.77 -4.69
N ALA A 701 -5.66 46.92 -4.59
CA ALA A 701 -6.90 47.20 -3.85
C ALA A 701 -6.96 46.40 -2.55
N ASP A 702 -7.73 46.93 -1.60
CA ASP A 702 -8.29 46.13 -0.51
C ASP A 702 -9.21 45.04 -1.06
N LYS A 703 -9.11 43.82 -0.53
CA LYS A 703 -9.79 42.65 -1.08
C LYS A 703 -11.29 42.66 -0.84
N ASP A 704 -11.73 43.04 0.36
CA ASP A 704 -13.15 43.10 0.69
C ASP A 704 -13.85 44.22 -0.09
N TRP A 705 -13.19 45.36 -0.25
CA TRP A 705 -13.68 46.44 -1.11
C TRP A 705 -13.76 46.02 -2.59
N PHE A 706 -12.74 45.34 -3.12
CA PHE A 706 -12.77 44.83 -4.50
C PHE A 706 -13.92 43.83 -4.70
N ILE A 707 -14.10 42.91 -3.75
CA ILE A 707 -15.21 41.94 -3.76
C ILE A 707 -16.55 42.66 -3.73
N TYR A 708 -16.71 43.67 -2.88
CA TYR A 708 -17.93 44.48 -2.83
C TYR A 708 -18.24 45.14 -4.18
N ILE A 709 -17.27 45.80 -4.82
CA ILE A 709 -17.46 46.43 -6.13
C ILE A 709 -17.78 45.40 -7.22
N TYR A 710 -17.04 44.30 -7.30
CA TYR A 710 -17.31 43.18 -8.22
C TYR A 710 -18.76 42.65 -8.05
N ASN A 711 -19.22 42.50 -6.80
CA ASN A 711 -20.58 42.08 -6.50
C ASN A 711 -21.63 43.10 -6.98
N GLN A 712 -21.40 44.40 -6.73
CA GLN A 712 -22.32 45.48 -7.17
C GLN A 712 -22.38 45.66 -8.70
N MET A 713 -21.35 45.22 -9.42
CA MET A 713 -21.29 45.21 -10.90
C MET A 713 -21.82 43.90 -11.52
N GLY A 714 -22.31 42.97 -10.69
CA GLY A 714 -23.03 41.77 -11.12
C GLY A 714 -22.17 40.51 -11.27
N ASN A 715 -21.09 40.39 -10.48
CA ASN A 715 -20.19 39.23 -10.48
C ASN A 715 -19.62 38.90 -11.87
N LYS A 716 -19.36 39.91 -12.71
CA LYS A 716 -18.98 39.72 -14.13
C LYS A 716 -17.49 39.49 -14.27
N ALA A 717 -17.10 38.34 -14.82
CA ALA A 717 -15.69 38.03 -15.08
C ALA A 717 -15.47 37.03 -16.24
N LEU A 718 -14.31 37.11 -16.87
CA LEU A 718 -13.78 36.18 -17.87
C LEU A 718 -12.37 35.73 -17.47
N SER A 719 -12.02 34.48 -17.78
CA SER A 719 -10.65 33.97 -17.75
C SER A 719 -10.45 32.94 -18.86
N ILE A 720 -9.34 32.21 -18.87
CA ILE A 720 -9.11 31.04 -19.73
C ILE A 720 -8.93 29.79 -18.88
N ASP A 721 -9.32 28.64 -19.43
CA ASP A 721 -8.96 27.33 -18.85
C ASP A 721 -7.50 26.95 -19.20
#